data_AF-A0AA42ZCF1-F1
#
_entry.id   AF-A0AA42ZCF1-F1
#
_cell.length_a   1.000
_cell.length_b   1.000
_cell.length_c   1.000
_cell.angle_alpha   90.00
_cell.angle_beta   90.00
_cell.angle_gamma   90.00
#
_symmetry.space_group_name_H-M   'P 1'
#
loop_
_entity.id
_entity.type
_entity.pdbx_description
1 polymer ?
#
loop_
_entity_poly.entity_id
_entity_poly.type
_entity_poly.pdbx_seq_one_letter_code
_entity_poly.pdbx_strand_id
1 'polypeptide(L)'
;MRMQTAQAIRWSLPLKWAALTTMVMVFTLVGAADVTADIINVPGDQPTIQAGIDAAFLISDTVLVAPGTYYENLRLSTNVTISSHYMLDEDPAHILRTIIDGSNPTNPDTGSCIIIAYANNVTVQGFTITNGTGTKWLDEHGAGLIYREGGGILVQGCAPLIRYNRIVYNQATDESGGMASSGGGGIRVGDGEAEICNNIIMNNHGGGYGGGIVFNYCGGIVRNNIIAHNIGGSDYGGGGIWRTGGAPATVLENNTIVYNQSNSNGGGIWCSYGGHVNSKGNIIWGNTGTSNPQISNVTSVTASYCAVQDGFPGEGNIELDPEMIEDYFYIKATSPCVDAGDPATEQNDVENQSKVGDALWPARGGLRNDMGAYGGPGGYSFELIAVLSDTTVGWAPFEVNFEAYTSLAVDTWTWDFGDEESATVQFPNHVFQDRGLYDVSLQIDVGGELYDVIKGEMVAAVADTMYADNATVGTDPEVEVVVYAYNTIPLEEINIPVVFAGDLELELDSFSTAGCRTDYFEEQAQVHFVPTSKKLTINLRSSLAGTSPDLPPGSGPVLKLYFQRVSGSVGDVAAIAIDGYSSGGTDRLPNYSGEMAAYSPVAVNGEVVYANCCSGIRGNVDGDPGDQITIADLVYLVDFMFNAGADPICWKEANIDGDLIGDILEQVDVADLVYLVDYMFSGGAAPQICF
;
A
#
# COMPACT_ATOMS: atom_id res chain seq x y z
N MET A 1 -91.75 13.17 -25.30
CA MET A 1 -91.29 14.51 -25.70
C MET A 1 -90.27 14.94 -24.66
N ARG A 2 -88.96 14.77 -24.95
CA ARG A 2 -88.01 15.85 -25.30
C ARG A 2 -87.95 16.94 -24.23
N MET A 3 -86.86 16.98 -23.44
CA MET A 3 -85.72 17.92 -23.58
C MET A 3 -86.09 19.33 -23.04
N GLN A 4 -85.27 20.12 -22.33
CA GLN A 4 -83.82 20.31 -22.38
C GLN A 4 -83.39 21.37 -21.33
N THR A 5 -82.16 21.23 -20.80
CA THR A 5 -81.10 22.26 -20.54
C THR A 5 -81.28 23.49 -19.64
N ALA A 6 -80.38 23.55 -18.64
CA ALA A 6 -79.32 24.54 -18.34
C ALA A 6 -79.53 26.04 -18.66
N GLN A 7 -79.30 26.89 -17.65
CA GLN A 7 -78.98 28.32 -17.80
C GLN A 7 -77.62 28.63 -17.17
N ALA A 8 -76.74 29.23 -17.97
CA ALA A 8 -75.52 29.92 -17.58
C ALA A 8 -75.79 31.43 -17.57
N ILE A 9 -75.19 32.16 -16.63
CA ILE A 9 -75.22 33.63 -16.56
C ILE A 9 -73.89 34.18 -17.07
N ARG A 10 -73.94 35.00 -18.11
CA ARG A 10 -72.86 35.87 -18.60
C ARG A 10 -73.06 37.29 -18.08
N TRP A 11 -71.97 37.98 -17.76
CA TRP A 11 -71.89 39.45 -17.76
C TRP A 11 -70.87 39.90 -18.80
N SER A 12 -71.14 41.05 -19.41
CA SER A 12 -70.61 41.51 -20.70
C SER A 12 -70.06 42.94 -20.64
N LEU A 13 -69.14 43.23 -21.58
CA LEU A 13 -68.79 44.52 -22.24
C LEU A 13 -67.58 45.33 -21.70
N PRO A 14 -66.89 46.16 -22.53
CA PRO A 14 -66.87 46.25 -24.01
C PRO A 14 -65.46 46.34 -24.67
N LEU A 15 -65.42 46.00 -25.96
CA LEU A 15 -64.33 46.29 -26.91
C LEU A 15 -64.30 47.79 -27.29
N LYS A 16 -63.11 48.38 -27.35
CA LYS A 16 -62.82 49.55 -28.20
C LYS A 16 -61.78 49.17 -29.25
N TRP A 17 -62.12 49.40 -30.51
CA TRP A 17 -61.27 49.24 -31.68
C TRP A 17 -60.35 50.46 -31.84
N ALA A 18 -59.06 50.23 -32.06
CA ALA A 18 -58.14 51.21 -32.62
C ALA A 18 -57.16 50.53 -33.58
N ALA A 19 -57.24 50.94 -34.84
CA ALA A 19 -56.27 50.93 -35.94
C ALA A 19 -55.32 49.73 -36.12
N LEU A 20 -55.58 49.02 -37.22
CA LEU A 20 -54.76 47.99 -37.84
C LEU A 20 -53.49 48.62 -38.46
N THR A 21 -52.32 48.36 -37.88
CA THR A 21 -51.04 48.40 -38.61
C THR A 21 -50.69 46.96 -38.97
N THR A 22 -50.68 46.68 -40.27
CA THR A 22 -50.37 45.37 -40.85
C THR A 22 -48.94 44.96 -40.52
N MET A 23 -48.76 44.21 -39.43
CA MET A 23 -47.50 43.52 -39.15
C MET A 23 -47.57 42.18 -39.89
N VAL A 24 -46.81 42.07 -40.98
CA VAL A 24 -46.57 40.81 -41.68
C VAL A 24 -45.92 39.85 -40.67
N MET A 25 -46.70 38.90 -40.15
CA MET A 25 -46.15 37.74 -39.46
C MET A 25 -45.42 36.91 -40.50
N VAL A 26 -44.11 37.13 -40.61
CA VAL A 26 -43.21 36.15 -41.21
C VAL A 26 -43.27 34.94 -40.27
N PHE A 27 -43.97 33.88 -40.69
CA PHE A 27 -43.70 32.55 -40.15
C PHE A 27 -42.27 32.21 -40.58
N THR A 28 -41.29 32.56 -39.76
CA THR A 28 -40.02 31.84 -39.77
C THR A 28 -40.38 30.43 -39.38
N LEU A 29 -40.32 29.54 -40.35
CA LEU A 29 -40.21 28.10 -40.13
C LEU A 29 -38.92 27.90 -39.34
N VAL A 30 -38.99 28.04 -38.02
CA VAL A 30 -37.94 27.51 -37.14
C VAL A 30 -38.09 26.02 -37.30
N GLY A 31 -37.18 25.41 -38.07
CA GLY A 31 -37.07 23.96 -38.08
C GLY A 31 -37.01 23.50 -36.63
N ALA A 32 -37.81 22.49 -36.27
CA ALA A 32 -37.57 21.78 -35.04
C ALA A 32 -36.13 21.28 -35.13
N ALA A 33 -35.21 21.91 -34.42
CA ALA A 33 -33.92 21.31 -34.15
C ALA A 33 -34.25 20.06 -33.33
N ASP A 34 -33.84 18.89 -33.81
CA ASP A 34 -33.85 17.68 -33.00
C ASP A 34 -33.00 18.00 -31.75
N VAL A 35 -33.66 18.09 -30.60
CA VAL A 35 -32.99 18.30 -29.31
C VAL A 35 -32.48 16.92 -28.88
N THR A 36 -31.31 16.56 -29.37
CA THR A 36 -30.59 15.34 -28.97
C THR A 36 -29.65 15.66 -27.81
N ALA A 37 -29.39 14.66 -26.96
CA ALA A 37 -28.37 14.77 -25.92
C ALA A 37 -27.00 15.10 -26.53
N ASP A 38 -26.32 16.12 -26.03
CA ASP A 38 -24.99 16.48 -26.48
C ASP A 38 -23.91 15.76 -25.65
N ILE A 39 -22.87 15.29 -26.33
CA ILE A 39 -21.63 14.82 -25.71
C ILE A 39 -20.64 15.99 -25.77
N ILE A 40 -20.26 16.52 -24.61
CA ILE A 40 -19.31 17.61 -24.46
C ILE A 40 -17.97 16.99 -24.07
N ASN A 41 -17.04 16.92 -25.01
CA ASN A 41 -15.74 16.30 -24.78
C ASN A 41 -14.81 17.25 -24.03
N VAL A 42 -14.14 16.76 -23.00
CA VAL A 42 -13.10 17.50 -22.26
C VAL A 42 -11.78 16.75 -22.41
N PRO A 43 -10.70 17.40 -22.90
CA PRO A 43 -10.56 18.83 -23.17
C PRO A 43 -10.96 19.28 -24.59
N GLY A 44 -11.58 18.41 -25.40
CA GLY A 44 -11.80 18.63 -26.84
C GLY A 44 -12.71 19.81 -27.19
N ASP A 45 -13.92 19.84 -26.64
CA ASP A 45 -14.93 20.88 -26.84
C ASP A 45 -14.84 21.99 -25.78
N GLN A 46 -14.44 21.64 -24.55
CA GLN A 46 -14.23 22.57 -23.46
C GLN A 46 -12.90 22.30 -22.77
N PRO A 47 -12.14 23.32 -22.35
CA PRO A 47 -10.78 23.16 -21.84
C PRO A 47 -10.71 22.55 -20.43
N THR A 48 -11.81 22.58 -19.66
CA THR A 48 -11.87 22.07 -18.29
C THR A 48 -13.21 21.34 -18.06
N ILE A 49 -13.29 20.52 -17.02
CA ILE A 49 -14.51 19.78 -16.69
C ILE A 49 -15.61 20.76 -16.27
N GLN A 50 -15.29 21.78 -15.46
CA GLN A 50 -16.28 22.78 -15.08
C GLN A 50 -16.83 23.54 -16.29
N ALA A 51 -15.98 23.89 -17.26
CA ALA A 51 -16.45 24.53 -18.50
C ALA A 51 -17.37 23.60 -19.32
N GLY A 52 -17.10 22.29 -19.30
CA GLY A 52 -18.00 21.25 -19.83
C GLY A 52 -19.37 21.25 -19.14
N ILE A 53 -19.38 21.27 -17.80
CA ILE A 53 -20.59 21.32 -16.98
C ILE A 53 -21.39 22.61 -17.25
N ASP A 54 -20.70 23.74 -17.34
CA ASP A 54 -21.33 25.05 -17.60
C ASP A 54 -21.94 25.13 -19.02
N ALA A 55 -21.43 24.34 -19.96
CA ALA A 55 -21.93 24.23 -21.32
C ALA A 55 -23.10 23.23 -21.47
N ALA A 56 -23.26 22.29 -20.51
CA ALA A 56 -24.36 21.33 -20.51
C ALA A 56 -25.70 22.04 -20.24
N PHE A 57 -26.66 21.86 -21.14
CA PHE A 57 -27.94 22.56 -21.12
C PHE A 57 -29.13 21.63 -20.89
N LEU A 58 -29.08 20.41 -21.40
CA LEU A 58 -30.12 19.40 -21.26
C LEU A 58 -29.78 18.44 -20.12
N ILE A 59 -30.83 17.93 -19.47
CA ILE A 59 -30.74 16.88 -18.44
C ILE A 59 -30.06 15.59 -18.94
N SER A 60 -30.01 15.38 -20.25
CA SER A 60 -29.41 14.24 -20.91
C SER A 60 -27.98 14.49 -21.41
N ASP A 61 -27.46 15.71 -21.27
CA ASP A 61 -26.11 16.02 -21.74
C ASP A 61 -25.07 15.28 -20.89
N THR A 62 -24.00 14.87 -21.56
CA THR A 62 -22.88 14.16 -20.94
C THR A 62 -21.60 14.95 -21.13
N VAL A 63 -20.93 15.27 -20.03
CA VAL A 63 -19.55 15.75 -20.06
C VAL A 63 -18.65 14.53 -20.06
N LEU A 64 -18.06 14.24 -21.22
CA LEU A 64 -17.21 13.08 -21.45
C LEU A 64 -15.73 13.49 -21.34
N VAL A 65 -15.05 12.96 -20.33
CA VAL A 65 -13.71 13.41 -19.93
C VAL A 65 -12.67 12.39 -20.38
N ALA A 66 -11.69 12.84 -21.17
CA ALA A 66 -10.57 12.03 -21.60
C ALA A 66 -9.57 11.81 -20.46
N PRO A 67 -8.77 10.72 -20.50
CA PRO A 67 -7.70 10.48 -19.52
C PRO A 67 -6.78 11.68 -19.31
N GLY A 68 -6.46 11.97 -18.06
CA GLY A 68 -5.66 13.11 -17.63
C GLY A 68 -5.91 13.46 -16.16
N THR A 69 -5.06 14.33 -15.61
CA THR A 69 -5.24 14.90 -14.27
C THR A 69 -5.81 16.31 -14.40
N TYR A 70 -6.99 16.50 -13.80
CA TYR A 70 -7.74 17.75 -13.80
C TYR A 70 -7.72 18.34 -12.39
N TYR A 71 -6.93 19.39 -12.21
CA TYR A 71 -6.85 20.14 -10.96
C TYR A 71 -8.02 21.11 -10.84
N GLU A 72 -9.17 20.62 -10.38
CA GLU A 72 -10.43 21.36 -10.32
C GLU A 72 -11.24 21.01 -9.06
N ASN A 73 -12.06 21.96 -8.60
CA ASN A 73 -13.06 21.75 -7.56
C ASN A 73 -14.44 22.06 -8.18
N LEU A 74 -15.13 21.01 -8.60
CA LEU A 74 -16.31 21.07 -9.45
C LEU A 74 -17.57 21.46 -8.67
N ARG A 75 -18.46 22.20 -9.32
CA ARG A 75 -19.77 22.58 -8.81
C ARG A 75 -20.87 22.15 -9.77
N LEU A 76 -21.67 21.20 -9.33
CA LEU A 76 -22.80 20.66 -10.07
C LEU A 76 -24.08 21.18 -9.41
N SER A 77 -24.65 22.21 -10.02
CA SER A 77 -25.94 22.80 -9.62
C SER A 77 -27.05 22.59 -10.65
N THR A 78 -26.72 21.91 -11.76
CA THR A 78 -27.62 21.52 -12.84
C THR A 78 -27.62 20.01 -12.99
N ASN A 79 -28.65 19.47 -13.65
CA ASN A 79 -28.71 18.05 -13.94
C ASN A 79 -27.74 17.72 -15.08
N VAL A 80 -26.77 16.85 -14.83
CA VAL A 80 -25.72 16.51 -15.79
C VAL A 80 -25.16 15.12 -15.48
N THR A 81 -24.77 14.39 -16.52
CA THR A 81 -23.90 13.22 -16.36
C THR A 81 -22.46 13.63 -16.63
N ILE A 82 -21.57 13.37 -15.68
CA ILE A 82 -20.13 13.46 -15.91
C ILE A 82 -19.56 12.05 -15.89
N SER A 83 -18.80 11.72 -16.94
CA SER A 83 -18.17 10.42 -17.07
C SER A 83 -16.80 10.53 -17.71
N SER A 84 -15.87 9.66 -17.30
CA SER A 84 -14.69 9.41 -18.13
C SER A 84 -15.04 8.52 -19.33
N HIS A 85 -14.03 8.22 -20.15
CA HIS A 85 -14.12 7.24 -21.23
C HIS A 85 -14.53 5.83 -20.79
N TYR A 86 -14.54 5.52 -19.49
CA TYR A 86 -15.14 4.31 -18.94
C TYR A 86 -16.55 4.04 -19.48
N MET A 87 -17.37 5.06 -19.73
CA MET A 87 -18.73 4.89 -20.29
C MET A 87 -18.74 4.27 -21.70
N LEU A 88 -17.62 4.31 -22.43
CA LEU A 88 -17.56 3.87 -23.83
C LEU A 88 -17.29 2.38 -23.96
N ASP A 89 -16.47 1.82 -23.07
CA ASP A 89 -15.92 0.47 -23.17
C ASP A 89 -15.93 -0.32 -21.86
N GLU A 90 -16.32 0.31 -20.75
CA GLU A 90 -16.31 -0.25 -19.39
C GLU A 90 -14.92 -0.72 -18.93
N ASP A 91 -13.83 -0.20 -19.52
CA ASP A 91 -12.45 -0.50 -19.10
C ASP A 91 -12.10 0.26 -17.80
N PRO A 92 -11.86 -0.43 -16.67
CA PRO A 92 -11.48 0.21 -15.40
C PRO A 92 -10.21 1.07 -15.51
N ALA A 93 -9.34 0.85 -16.49
CA ALA A 93 -8.13 1.64 -16.69
C ALA A 93 -8.44 3.13 -16.97
N HIS A 94 -9.60 3.46 -17.55
CA HIS A 94 -10.02 4.85 -17.71
C HIS A 94 -10.33 5.53 -16.38
N ILE A 95 -10.81 4.77 -15.39
CA ILE A 95 -11.07 5.27 -14.03
C ILE A 95 -9.75 5.68 -13.36
N LEU A 96 -8.72 4.83 -13.51
CA LEU A 96 -7.39 5.07 -12.94
C LEU A 96 -6.68 6.27 -13.59
N ARG A 97 -6.87 6.47 -14.89
CA ARG A 97 -6.17 7.50 -15.67
C ARG A 97 -6.94 8.82 -15.79
N THR A 98 -8.18 8.90 -15.34
CA THR A 98 -9.00 10.13 -15.36
C THR A 98 -9.20 10.63 -13.94
N ILE A 99 -8.36 11.58 -13.54
CA ILE A 99 -8.20 12.01 -12.14
C ILE A 99 -8.78 13.41 -11.98
N ILE A 100 -9.72 13.56 -11.04
CA ILE A 100 -10.17 14.85 -10.50
C ILE A 100 -9.39 15.08 -9.21
N ASP A 101 -8.48 16.05 -9.23
CA ASP A 101 -7.61 16.39 -8.11
C ASP A 101 -8.05 17.73 -7.48
N GLY A 102 -8.57 17.67 -6.25
CA GLY A 102 -9.10 18.81 -5.53
C GLY A 102 -8.08 19.65 -4.77
N SER A 103 -6.77 19.41 -4.94
CA SER A 103 -5.69 20.04 -4.16
C SER A 103 -5.52 21.55 -4.35
N ASN A 104 -6.11 22.14 -5.39
CA ASN A 104 -5.91 23.56 -5.76
C ASN A 104 -7.22 24.37 -5.77
N PRO A 105 -7.98 24.43 -4.66
CA PRO A 105 -9.23 25.17 -4.65
C PRO A 105 -9.00 26.67 -4.77
N THR A 106 -9.76 27.31 -5.67
CA THR A 106 -9.73 28.78 -5.83
C THR A 106 -10.08 29.50 -4.52
N ASN A 107 -10.93 28.87 -3.69
CA ASN A 107 -11.22 29.30 -2.34
C ASN A 107 -11.02 28.11 -1.38
N PRO A 108 -10.14 28.20 -0.36
CA PRO A 108 -9.91 27.13 0.62
C PRO A 108 -11.18 26.68 1.37
N ASP A 109 -12.19 27.54 1.46
CA ASP A 109 -13.48 27.19 2.07
C ASP A 109 -14.37 26.33 1.16
N THR A 110 -14.01 26.11 -0.11
CA THR A 110 -14.72 25.23 -1.03
C THR A 110 -13.77 24.17 -1.59
N GLY A 111 -13.10 23.44 -0.69
CA GLY A 111 -12.04 22.50 -1.00
C GLY A 111 -12.50 21.09 -1.37
N SER A 112 -13.81 20.84 -1.50
CA SER A 112 -14.30 19.54 -1.98
C SER A 112 -13.90 19.32 -3.44
N CYS A 113 -13.57 18.09 -3.85
CA CYS A 113 -13.33 17.83 -5.28
C CYS A 113 -14.60 18.08 -6.09
N ILE A 114 -15.75 17.66 -5.57
CA ILE A 114 -17.05 17.81 -6.22
C ILE A 114 -18.08 18.28 -5.19
N ILE A 115 -18.79 19.37 -5.50
CA ILE A 115 -19.96 19.84 -4.77
C ILE A 115 -21.19 19.63 -5.64
N ILE A 116 -22.14 18.85 -5.16
CA ILE A 116 -23.43 18.59 -5.80
C ILE A 116 -24.52 19.19 -4.92
N ALA A 117 -25.21 20.21 -5.41
CA ALA A 117 -26.22 20.90 -4.62
C ALA A 117 -27.42 21.30 -5.48
N TYR A 118 -28.63 21.04 -4.98
CA TYR A 118 -29.90 21.47 -5.58
C TYR A 118 -30.15 20.93 -7.01
N ALA A 119 -29.56 19.79 -7.38
CA ALA A 119 -29.71 19.14 -8.68
C ALA A 119 -30.20 17.69 -8.51
N ASN A 120 -31.33 17.33 -9.12
CA ASN A 120 -32.01 16.05 -8.83
C ASN A 120 -31.66 14.91 -9.79
N ASN A 121 -30.88 15.16 -10.84
CA ASN A 121 -30.46 14.13 -11.79
C ASN A 121 -29.00 14.35 -12.18
N VAL A 122 -28.11 14.01 -11.25
CA VAL A 122 -26.66 14.08 -11.43
C VAL A 122 -26.09 12.67 -11.37
N THR A 123 -25.27 12.32 -12.36
CA THR A 123 -24.48 11.08 -12.33
C THR A 123 -23.00 11.44 -12.36
N VAL A 124 -22.24 10.89 -11.41
CA VAL A 124 -20.77 10.99 -11.37
C VAL A 124 -20.20 9.59 -11.50
N GLN A 125 -19.45 9.33 -12.57
CA GLN A 125 -18.87 8.01 -12.78
C GLN A 125 -17.54 7.97 -13.53
N GLY A 126 -16.75 6.93 -13.27
CA GLY A 126 -15.55 6.64 -14.03
C GLY A 126 -14.33 7.48 -13.65
N PHE A 127 -14.27 8.04 -12.44
CA PHE A 127 -13.17 8.92 -12.02
C PHE A 127 -12.38 8.37 -10.85
N THR A 128 -11.09 8.71 -10.80
CA THR A 128 -10.36 8.82 -9.54
C THR A 128 -10.56 10.24 -8.98
N ILE A 129 -11.01 10.36 -7.73
CA ILE A 129 -11.34 11.62 -7.05
C ILE A 129 -10.48 11.70 -5.79
N THR A 130 -9.57 12.68 -5.73
CA THR A 130 -8.50 12.70 -4.71
C THR A 130 -8.12 14.10 -4.25
N ASN A 131 -7.46 14.18 -3.10
CA ASN A 131 -6.83 15.38 -2.54
C ASN A 131 -7.80 16.54 -2.23
N GLY A 132 -9.10 16.28 -2.15
CA GLY A 132 -10.06 17.26 -1.68
C GLY A 132 -9.93 17.48 -0.18
N THR A 133 -10.13 18.71 0.27
CA THR A 133 -9.97 19.15 1.67
C THR A 133 -11.30 19.48 2.36
N GLY A 134 -12.42 19.43 1.62
CA GLY A 134 -13.77 19.64 2.14
C GLY A 134 -14.24 21.09 2.06
N THR A 135 -15.55 21.29 2.14
CA THR A 135 -16.17 22.61 2.04
C THR A 135 -16.67 23.10 3.38
N LYS A 136 -16.33 24.34 3.71
CA LYS A 136 -16.71 25.05 4.93
C LYS A 136 -18.02 25.77 4.75
N TRP A 137 -18.94 25.55 5.68
CA TRP A 137 -20.29 26.09 5.61
C TRP A 137 -21.00 26.08 6.96
N LEU A 138 -22.12 26.80 7.05
CA LEU A 138 -22.94 26.91 8.26
C LEU A 138 -23.95 25.77 8.30
N ASP A 139 -24.00 25.06 9.43
CA ASP A 139 -24.98 24.00 9.63
C ASP A 139 -26.43 24.53 9.53
N GLU A 140 -27.21 23.85 8.69
CA GLU A 140 -28.59 24.16 8.39
C GLU A 140 -29.58 23.65 9.46
N HIS A 141 -29.14 22.73 10.33
CA HIS A 141 -29.97 22.13 11.38
C HIS A 141 -29.85 22.80 12.76
N GLY A 142 -29.05 23.86 12.87
CA GLY A 142 -29.30 24.92 13.83
C GLY A 142 -28.35 24.98 15.02
N ALA A 143 -27.30 25.80 14.87
CA ALA A 143 -26.74 26.63 15.95
C ALA A 143 -25.86 27.80 15.43
N GLY A 144 -25.76 28.02 14.11
CA GLY A 144 -24.77 28.94 13.54
C GLY A 144 -23.34 28.43 13.66
N LEU A 145 -23.19 27.12 13.82
CA LEU A 145 -21.91 26.43 13.88
C LEU A 145 -21.38 26.20 12.47
N ILE A 146 -20.06 26.26 12.34
CA ILE A 146 -19.36 26.08 11.08
C ILE A 146 -18.84 24.65 11.04
N TYR A 147 -19.08 23.95 9.94
CA TYR A 147 -18.53 22.62 9.68
C TYR A 147 -17.70 22.64 8.41
N ARG A 148 -16.78 21.69 8.26
CA ARG A 148 -16.11 21.39 7.00
C ARG A 148 -16.40 19.97 6.58
N GLU A 149 -17.01 19.79 5.40
CA GLU A 149 -17.56 18.49 5.03
C GLU A 149 -17.33 18.13 3.56
N GLY A 150 -17.32 16.82 3.27
CA GLY A 150 -17.26 16.29 1.90
C GLY A 150 -15.92 16.57 1.25
N GLY A 151 -14.84 15.92 1.71
CA GLY A 151 -13.50 16.07 1.11
C GLY A 151 -13.51 15.71 -0.38
N GLY A 152 -13.89 14.48 -0.72
CA GLY A 152 -14.08 14.05 -2.10
C GLY A 152 -15.34 14.66 -2.68
N ILE A 153 -16.50 14.23 -2.17
CA ILE A 153 -17.80 14.64 -2.68
C ILE A 153 -18.68 15.20 -1.54
N LEU A 154 -19.15 16.42 -1.72
CA LEU A 154 -20.19 17.02 -0.90
C LEU A 154 -21.52 17.00 -1.66
N VAL A 155 -22.54 16.36 -1.08
CA VAL A 155 -23.91 16.31 -1.60
C VAL A 155 -24.84 17.05 -0.65
N GLN A 156 -25.65 17.95 -1.19
CA GLN A 156 -26.64 18.70 -0.41
C GLN A 156 -28.00 18.80 -1.10
N GLY A 157 -29.05 18.40 -0.39
CA GLY A 157 -30.44 18.64 -0.80
C GLY A 157 -30.84 17.96 -2.11
N CYS A 158 -30.18 16.85 -2.46
CA CYS A 158 -30.37 16.17 -3.74
C CYS A 158 -30.08 14.66 -3.69
N ALA A 159 -30.39 13.96 -4.79
CA ALA A 159 -30.29 12.51 -4.92
C ALA A 159 -29.43 12.10 -6.14
N PRO A 160 -28.10 12.30 -6.09
CA PRO A 160 -27.22 11.92 -7.20
C PRO A 160 -26.97 10.41 -7.23
N LEU A 161 -26.58 9.91 -8.41
CA LEU A 161 -25.99 8.61 -8.62
C LEU A 161 -24.46 8.74 -8.67
N ILE A 162 -23.76 8.12 -7.73
CA ILE A 162 -22.30 8.11 -7.62
C ILE A 162 -21.85 6.67 -7.83
N ARG A 163 -21.19 6.38 -8.95
CA ARG A 163 -20.82 4.99 -9.28
C ARG A 163 -19.55 4.81 -10.08
N TYR A 164 -18.89 3.67 -9.96
CA TYR A 164 -17.67 3.35 -10.71
C TYR A 164 -16.58 4.41 -10.52
N ASN A 165 -16.39 4.88 -9.28
CA ASN A 165 -15.33 5.84 -8.95
C ASN A 165 -14.36 5.26 -7.93
N ARG A 166 -13.13 5.77 -7.94
CA ARG A 166 -12.14 5.63 -6.87
C ARG A 166 -12.07 6.94 -6.09
N ILE A 167 -12.68 7.00 -4.92
CA ILE A 167 -12.71 8.18 -4.04
C ILE A 167 -11.69 7.95 -2.93
N VAL A 168 -10.50 8.51 -3.11
CA VAL A 168 -9.32 8.13 -2.33
C VAL A 168 -8.54 9.33 -1.84
N TYR A 169 -7.88 9.20 -0.67
CA TYR A 169 -6.99 10.23 -0.13
C TYR A 169 -7.62 11.63 -0.04
N ASN A 170 -8.93 11.69 0.26
CA ASN A 170 -9.62 12.94 0.53
C ASN A 170 -9.74 13.17 2.03
N GLN A 171 -9.78 14.43 2.43
CA GLN A 171 -9.86 14.83 3.82
C GLN A 171 -10.96 15.87 4.02
N ALA A 172 -11.69 15.78 5.12
CA ALA A 172 -12.37 16.92 5.70
C ALA A 172 -11.44 17.49 6.77
N THR A 173 -10.74 18.58 6.47
CA THR A 173 -9.63 19.04 7.32
C THR A 173 -10.13 19.69 8.61
N ASP A 174 -9.48 19.37 9.72
CA ASP A 174 -9.67 20.11 10.96
C ASP A 174 -8.86 21.40 10.95
N GLU A 175 -9.49 22.51 11.32
CA GLU A 175 -8.88 23.83 11.43
C GLU A 175 -9.07 24.37 12.84
N SER A 176 -8.01 24.95 13.40
CA SER A 176 -8.11 25.70 14.65
C SER A 176 -8.83 27.03 14.43
N GLY A 177 -10.02 27.21 15.00
CA GLY A 177 -10.68 28.52 15.09
C GLY A 177 -12.15 28.53 14.67
N GLY A 178 -13.07 28.35 15.64
CA GLY A 178 -14.51 28.61 15.48
C GLY A 178 -15.29 27.60 14.65
N MET A 179 -14.63 26.59 14.09
CA MET A 179 -15.27 25.42 13.48
C MET A 179 -15.72 24.45 14.57
N ALA A 180 -16.92 23.90 14.42
CA ALA A 180 -17.50 22.96 15.37
C ALA A 180 -16.97 21.55 15.19
N SER A 181 -16.83 21.10 13.94
CA SER A 181 -16.27 19.80 13.59
C SER A 181 -16.03 19.70 12.07
N SER A 182 -15.41 18.62 11.61
CA SER A 182 -15.24 18.29 10.20
C SER A 182 -15.54 16.81 9.94
N GLY A 183 -16.07 16.46 8.77
CA GLY A 183 -16.34 15.06 8.47
C GLY A 183 -16.79 14.74 7.04
N GLY A 184 -16.88 13.44 6.75
CA GLY A 184 -17.14 12.93 5.41
C GLY A 184 -15.96 13.20 4.49
N GLY A 185 -14.78 12.68 4.87
CA GLY A 185 -13.56 12.80 4.08
C GLY A 185 -13.77 12.33 2.65
N GLY A 186 -14.37 11.14 2.46
CA GLY A 186 -14.73 10.61 1.15
C GLY A 186 -15.98 11.30 0.60
N ILE A 187 -17.15 10.97 1.18
CA ILE A 187 -18.46 11.47 0.74
C ILE A 187 -19.23 11.97 1.96
N ARG A 188 -19.86 13.14 1.82
CA ARG A 188 -20.89 13.61 2.76
C ARG A 188 -22.20 13.88 2.02
N VAL A 189 -23.30 13.35 2.56
CA VAL A 189 -24.67 13.57 2.09
C VAL A 189 -25.48 14.24 3.19
N GLY A 190 -26.13 15.36 2.87
CA GLY A 190 -27.07 16.06 3.75
C GLY A 190 -28.40 16.34 3.04
N ASP A 191 -29.51 16.18 3.77
CA ASP A 191 -30.88 16.45 3.31
C ASP A 191 -31.23 15.87 1.92
N GLY A 192 -30.63 14.74 1.56
CA GLY A 192 -30.70 14.12 0.25
C GLY A 192 -30.89 12.61 0.29
N GLU A 193 -30.89 11.94 -0.87
CA GLU A 193 -31.01 10.49 -0.97
C GLU A 193 -30.08 9.96 -2.07
N ALA A 194 -28.77 10.03 -1.83
CA ALA A 194 -27.78 9.57 -2.81
C ALA A 194 -27.82 8.05 -2.99
N GLU A 195 -27.62 7.60 -4.23
CA GLU A 195 -27.28 6.22 -4.54
C GLU A 195 -25.78 6.13 -4.83
N ILE A 196 -25.08 5.37 -3.99
CA ILE A 196 -23.64 5.18 -4.03
C ILE A 196 -23.39 3.72 -4.34
N CYS A 197 -22.98 3.38 -5.56
CA CYS A 197 -22.79 1.99 -5.95
C CYS A 197 -21.52 1.70 -6.74
N ASN A 198 -20.90 0.54 -6.55
CA ASN A 198 -19.71 0.14 -7.29
C ASN A 198 -18.58 1.18 -7.21
N ASN A 199 -18.28 1.72 -6.02
CA ASN A 199 -17.15 2.62 -5.81
C ASN A 199 -16.11 1.97 -4.89
N ILE A 200 -14.85 2.39 -5.06
CA ILE A 200 -13.81 2.22 -4.05
C ILE A 200 -13.71 3.52 -3.26
N ILE A 201 -13.98 3.47 -1.96
CA ILE A 201 -13.93 4.61 -1.04
C ILE A 201 -12.92 4.26 0.04
N MET A 202 -11.68 4.70 -0.13
CA MET A 202 -10.59 4.28 0.77
C MET A 202 -9.58 5.35 1.09
N ASN A 203 -8.89 5.19 2.22
CA ASN A 203 -7.85 6.11 2.67
C ASN A 203 -8.35 7.57 2.80
N ASN A 204 -9.64 7.77 3.09
CA ASN A 204 -10.19 9.10 3.34
C ASN A 204 -10.23 9.41 4.83
N HIS A 205 -10.11 10.69 5.19
CA HIS A 205 -9.98 11.13 6.57
C HIS A 205 -11.04 12.18 6.93
N GLY A 206 -11.91 11.88 7.87
CA GLY A 206 -12.81 12.85 8.48
C GLY A 206 -12.18 13.40 9.76
N GLY A 207 -11.76 14.65 9.78
CA GLY A 207 -10.99 15.22 10.90
C GLY A 207 -11.69 15.04 12.25
N GLY A 208 -12.96 15.42 12.33
CA GLY A 208 -13.79 15.27 13.54
C GLY A 208 -14.64 13.99 13.58
N TYR A 209 -15.23 13.57 12.45
CA TYR A 209 -16.10 12.39 12.35
C TYR A 209 -16.16 11.86 10.91
N GLY A 210 -16.59 10.61 10.70
CA GLY A 210 -16.97 10.13 9.36
C GLY A 210 -15.83 10.13 8.33
N GLY A 211 -15.04 9.06 8.21
CA GLY A 211 -13.96 8.98 7.23
C GLY A 211 -14.45 8.74 5.80
N GLY A 212 -15.17 7.64 5.59
CA GLY A 212 -15.63 7.18 4.28
C GLY A 212 -16.88 7.90 3.80
N ILE A 213 -18.05 7.49 4.32
CA ILE A 213 -19.36 8.02 3.94
C ILE A 213 -20.09 8.58 5.16
N VAL A 214 -20.56 9.81 5.04
CA VAL A 214 -21.42 10.48 6.03
C VAL A 214 -22.82 10.68 5.46
N PHE A 215 -23.82 10.23 6.20
CA PHE A 215 -25.23 10.58 6.00
C PHE A 215 -25.73 11.41 7.19
N ASN A 216 -25.88 12.72 6.98
CA ASN A 216 -26.32 13.66 7.98
C ASN A 216 -27.81 13.99 7.79
N TYR A 217 -28.64 13.66 8.78
CA TYR A 217 -30.11 13.80 8.78
C TYR A 217 -30.85 13.22 7.57
N CYS A 218 -30.24 12.28 6.85
CA CYS A 218 -30.78 11.73 5.61
C CYS A 218 -30.48 10.25 5.43
N GLY A 219 -31.17 9.60 4.49
CA GLY A 219 -30.94 8.22 4.09
C GLY A 219 -30.28 8.13 2.71
N GLY A 220 -30.12 6.91 2.23
CA GLY A 220 -29.56 6.66 0.91
C GLY A 220 -29.35 5.17 0.67
N ILE A 221 -28.82 4.86 -0.51
CA ILE A 221 -28.54 3.51 -0.94
C ILE A 221 -27.04 3.38 -1.12
N VAL A 222 -26.44 2.36 -0.52
CA VAL A 222 -25.01 2.04 -0.63
C VAL A 222 -24.88 0.58 -1.04
N ARG A 223 -24.40 0.32 -2.26
CA ARG A 223 -24.34 -1.04 -2.82
C ARG A 223 -23.02 -1.40 -3.49
N ASN A 224 -22.52 -2.61 -3.28
CA ASN A 224 -21.37 -3.09 -4.02
C ASN A 224 -20.13 -2.17 -3.92
N ASN A 225 -20.01 -1.42 -2.82
CA ASN A 225 -18.86 -0.56 -2.59
C ASN A 225 -17.82 -1.28 -1.74
N ILE A 226 -16.57 -0.92 -1.99
CA ILE A 226 -15.45 -1.19 -1.09
C ILE A 226 -15.24 0.07 -0.27
N ILE A 227 -15.40 -0.03 1.05
CA ILE A 227 -15.24 1.07 2.00
C ILE A 227 -14.15 0.64 2.98
N ALA A 228 -12.90 1.04 2.71
CA ALA A 228 -11.75 0.50 3.40
C ALA A 228 -10.73 1.53 3.87
N HIS A 229 -10.03 1.28 4.97
CA HIS A 229 -8.94 2.13 5.46
C HIS A 229 -9.31 3.62 5.64
N ASN A 230 -10.59 3.93 5.83
CA ASN A 230 -11.01 5.29 6.11
C ASN A 230 -10.87 5.58 7.61
N ILE A 231 -10.50 6.82 7.93
CA ILE A 231 -10.23 7.25 9.30
C ILE A 231 -11.28 8.29 9.71
N GLY A 232 -12.03 7.99 10.75
CA GLY A 232 -12.96 8.91 11.40
C GLY A 232 -12.37 9.51 12.67
N GLY A 233 -12.66 10.79 12.91
CA GLY A 233 -12.19 11.54 14.07
C GLY A 233 -12.83 11.17 15.42
N SER A 234 -12.48 11.96 16.44
CA SER A 234 -12.84 11.73 17.85
C SER A 234 -14.22 12.23 18.26
N ASP A 235 -14.85 13.11 17.49
CA ASP A 235 -16.06 13.82 17.94
C ASP A 235 -17.27 12.89 17.96
N TYR A 236 -17.47 12.13 16.87
CA TYR A 236 -18.67 11.29 16.70
C TYR A 236 -18.39 9.90 16.09
N GLY A 237 -17.13 9.55 15.82
CA GLY A 237 -16.73 8.24 15.32
C GLY A 237 -17.05 7.96 13.84
N GLY A 238 -17.22 6.68 13.47
CA GLY A 238 -17.60 6.29 12.10
C GLY A 238 -16.45 6.34 11.09
N GLY A 239 -15.54 5.37 11.11
CA GLY A 239 -14.44 5.32 10.12
C GLY A 239 -14.96 5.10 8.70
N GLY A 240 -15.74 4.03 8.50
CA GLY A 240 -16.32 3.67 7.22
C GLY A 240 -17.60 4.45 6.92
N ILE A 241 -18.66 4.22 7.70
CA ILE A 241 -19.96 4.86 7.53
C ILE A 241 -20.41 5.52 8.83
N TRP A 242 -20.86 6.76 8.73
CA TRP A 242 -21.44 7.52 9.82
C TRP A 242 -22.84 8.01 9.46
N ARG A 243 -23.83 7.76 10.33
CA ARG A 243 -25.26 7.99 10.08
C ARG A 243 -25.97 8.65 11.26
N THR A 244 -26.68 9.77 11.02
CA THR A 244 -27.48 10.48 12.06
C THR A 244 -28.84 10.96 11.59
N GLY A 245 -29.88 10.83 12.43
CA GLY A 245 -31.20 11.49 12.28
C GLY A 245 -31.96 11.31 10.95
N GLY A 246 -33.22 11.72 10.90
CA GLY A 246 -33.97 11.78 9.63
C GLY A 246 -34.37 10.44 9.01
N ALA A 247 -35.35 10.51 8.11
CA ALA A 247 -35.82 9.42 7.27
C ALA A 247 -35.48 9.76 5.80
N PRO A 248 -35.32 8.78 4.91
CA PRO A 248 -35.47 7.34 5.14
C PRO A 248 -34.28 6.69 5.87
N ALA A 249 -34.41 5.39 6.15
CA ALA A 249 -33.29 4.57 6.60
C ALA A 249 -32.25 4.43 5.48
N THR A 250 -30.98 4.30 5.84
CA THR A 250 -29.91 3.99 4.89
C THR A 250 -29.89 2.49 4.61
N VAL A 251 -29.86 2.11 3.34
CA VAL A 251 -29.80 0.72 2.89
C VAL A 251 -28.36 0.40 2.49
N LEU A 252 -27.76 -0.60 3.12
CA LEU A 252 -26.44 -1.12 2.80
C LEU A 252 -26.59 -2.54 2.27
N GLU A 253 -26.30 -2.77 0.98
CA GLU A 253 -26.39 -4.10 0.37
C GLU A 253 -25.07 -4.48 -0.28
N ASN A 254 -24.57 -5.68 0.04
CA ASN A 254 -23.39 -6.26 -0.61
C ASN A 254 -22.18 -5.31 -0.64
N ASN A 255 -21.83 -4.67 0.47
CA ASN A 255 -20.64 -3.84 0.58
C ASN A 255 -19.55 -4.57 1.36
N THR A 256 -18.31 -4.25 1.07
CA THR A 256 -17.15 -4.65 1.87
C THR A 256 -16.68 -3.45 2.70
N ILE A 257 -16.95 -3.46 4.00
CA ILE A 257 -16.66 -2.37 4.95
C ILE A 257 -15.57 -2.86 5.91
N VAL A 258 -14.30 -2.64 5.55
CA VAL A 258 -13.18 -3.29 6.23
C VAL A 258 -12.06 -2.35 6.62
N TYR A 259 -11.34 -2.67 7.69
CA TYR A 259 -10.12 -1.97 8.08
C TYR A 259 -10.28 -0.44 8.27
N ASN A 260 -11.50 0.03 8.49
CA ASN A 260 -11.75 1.43 8.80
C ASN A 260 -11.45 1.68 10.28
N GLN A 261 -10.90 2.85 10.55
CA GLN A 261 -10.51 3.24 11.90
C GLN A 261 -11.37 4.39 12.40
N SER A 262 -11.74 4.32 13.67
CA SER A 262 -12.29 5.46 14.39
C SER A 262 -11.51 5.71 15.68
N ASN A 263 -11.22 6.99 15.97
CA ASN A 263 -10.71 7.38 17.29
C ASN A 263 -11.81 7.35 18.39
N SER A 264 -13.03 6.94 18.04
CA SER A 264 -14.19 6.79 18.91
C SER A 264 -14.89 5.45 18.59
N ASN A 265 -16.23 5.41 18.61
CA ASN A 265 -17.01 4.19 18.40
C ASN A 265 -17.26 3.91 16.91
N GLY A 266 -17.47 2.64 16.55
CA GLY A 266 -17.93 2.25 15.22
C GLY A 266 -16.93 2.58 14.12
N GLY A 267 -15.77 1.92 14.12
CA GLY A 267 -14.82 1.97 13.01
C GLY A 267 -15.48 1.65 11.67
N GLY A 268 -16.29 0.59 11.61
CA GLY A 268 -17.06 0.22 10.43
C GLY A 268 -18.30 1.11 10.24
N ILE A 269 -19.33 0.89 11.06
CA ILE A 269 -20.59 1.64 11.01
C ILE A 269 -20.85 2.31 12.35
N TRP A 270 -21.12 3.60 12.32
CA TRP A 270 -21.65 4.35 13.44
C TRP A 270 -23.04 4.91 13.09
N CYS A 271 -24.04 4.63 13.93
CA CYS A 271 -25.41 5.11 13.72
C CYS A 271 -25.98 5.69 15.02
N SER A 272 -26.50 6.91 15.01
CA SER A 272 -27.07 7.53 16.22
C SER A 272 -28.16 8.56 15.94
N TYR A 273 -28.64 9.22 16.99
CA TYR A 273 -29.59 10.34 16.95
C TYR A 273 -30.87 10.05 16.14
N GLY A 274 -31.38 8.82 16.23
CA GLY A 274 -32.58 8.40 15.49
C GLY A 274 -32.34 8.03 14.03
N GLY A 275 -31.07 7.93 13.60
CA GLY A 275 -30.71 7.31 12.33
C GLY A 275 -31.02 5.80 12.33
N HIS A 276 -31.24 5.26 11.14
CA HIS A 276 -31.55 3.84 10.93
C HIS A 276 -30.75 3.29 9.75
N VAL A 277 -30.17 2.11 9.93
CA VAL A 277 -29.43 1.38 8.89
C VAL A 277 -29.99 -0.01 8.72
N ASN A 278 -30.25 -0.40 7.47
CA ASN A 278 -30.61 -1.75 7.09
C ASN A 278 -29.45 -2.36 6.31
N SER A 279 -28.73 -3.29 6.93
CA SER A 279 -27.56 -3.96 6.39
C SER A 279 -27.92 -5.36 5.90
N LYS A 280 -27.54 -5.70 4.67
CA LYS A 280 -27.72 -7.03 4.10
C LYS A 280 -26.55 -7.44 3.22
N GLY A 281 -26.09 -8.69 3.32
CA GLY A 281 -25.06 -9.20 2.39
C GLY A 281 -23.69 -8.54 2.57
N ASN A 282 -23.47 -7.75 3.62
CA ASN A 282 -22.23 -6.98 3.78
C ASN A 282 -21.15 -7.80 4.51
N ILE A 283 -19.89 -7.55 4.16
CA ILE A 283 -18.74 -7.92 4.99
C ILE A 283 -18.36 -6.70 5.83
N ILE A 284 -18.30 -6.86 7.15
CA ILE A 284 -17.93 -5.83 8.12
C ILE A 284 -16.86 -6.41 9.05
N TRP A 285 -15.60 -6.19 8.70
CA TRP A 285 -14.48 -6.93 9.30
C TRP A 285 -13.21 -6.09 9.47
N GLY A 286 -12.40 -6.38 10.49
CA GLY A 286 -11.10 -5.75 10.69
C GLY A 286 -11.15 -4.25 11.02
N ASN A 287 -12.35 -3.67 11.21
CA ASN A 287 -12.48 -2.27 11.60
C ASN A 287 -12.00 -2.08 13.04
N THR A 288 -11.50 -0.88 13.36
CA THR A 288 -10.95 -0.55 14.68
C THR A 288 -11.64 0.68 15.30
N GLY A 289 -11.76 0.68 16.62
CA GLY A 289 -12.43 1.73 17.38
C GLY A 289 -12.34 1.49 18.89
N THR A 290 -12.62 2.52 19.69
CA THR A 290 -12.51 2.44 21.16
C THR A 290 -13.60 1.57 21.78
N SER A 291 -14.79 1.50 21.16
CA SER A 291 -15.82 0.54 21.51
C SER A 291 -16.71 0.19 20.31
N ASN A 292 -17.19 -1.06 20.29
CA ASN A 292 -18.01 -1.61 19.20
C ASN A 292 -17.43 -1.29 17.81
N PRO A 293 -16.23 -1.78 17.51
CA PRO A 293 -15.45 -1.32 16.36
C PRO A 293 -16.12 -1.64 15.01
N GLN A 294 -16.90 -2.72 14.92
CA GLN A 294 -17.61 -3.06 13.69
C GLN A 294 -18.88 -2.21 13.51
N ILE A 295 -19.79 -2.26 14.49
CA ILE A 295 -21.10 -1.61 14.41
C ILE A 295 -21.44 -1.00 15.77
N SER A 296 -21.58 0.33 15.83
CA SER A 296 -22.01 1.05 17.02
C SER A 296 -23.54 1.30 17.01
N ASN A 297 -24.16 1.16 18.19
CA ASN A 297 -25.59 1.38 18.46
C ASN A 297 -26.55 0.37 17.78
N VAL A 298 -26.52 -0.86 18.27
CA VAL A 298 -27.24 -2.03 17.73
C VAL A 298 -28.77 -1.89 17.60
N THR A 299 -29.41 -0.97 18.32
CA THR A 299 -30.88 -0.79 18.21
C THR A 299 -31.31 -0.02 16.96
N SER A 300 -30.36 0.68 16.32
CA SER A 300 -30.58 1.49 15.12
C SER A 300 -30.07 0.81 13.84
N VAL A 301 -29.41 -0.33 13.97
CA VAL A 301 -28.82 -1.08 12.85
C VAL A 301 -29.42 -2.47 12.83
N THR A 302 -29.97 -2.88 11.70
CA THR A 302 -30.32 -4.27 11.42
C THR A 302 -29.29 -4.88 10.49
N ALA A 303 -28.97 -6.16 10.65
CA ALA A 303 -28.10 -6.90 9.75
C ALA A 303 -28.71 -8.27 9.44
N SER A 304 -28.63 -8.71 8.19
CA SER A 304 -29.02 -10.07 7.76
C SER A 304 -28.10 -10.55 6.66
N TYR A 305 -27.69 -11.81 6.69
CA TYR A 305 -26.74 -12.38 5.72
C TYR A 305 -25.45 -11.56 5.64
N CYS A 306 -24.96 -11.05 6.77
CA CYS A 306 -23.70 -10.30 6.85
C CYS A 306 -22.62 -11.11 7.57
N ALA A 307 -21.37 -10.96 7.13
CA ALA A 307 -20.21 -11.39 7.88
C ALA A 307 -19.77 -10.23 8.78
N VAL A 308 -19.91 -10.38 10.10
CA VAL A 308 -19.58 -9.31 11.05
C VAL A 308 -18.61 -9.85 12.09
N GLN A 309 -17.44 -9.23 12.19
CA GLN A 309 -16.46 -9.57 13.24
C GLN A 309 -17.09 -9.30 14.61
N ASP A 310 -16.81 -10.17 15.59
CA ASP A 310 -17.43 -10.19 16.92
C ASP A 310 -18.95 -10.53 16.93
N GLY A 311 -19.51 -10.87 15.77
CA GLY A 311 -20.89 -11.29 15.59
C GLY A 311 -21.92 -10.14 15.63
N PHE A 312 -23.08 -10.37 15.00
CA PHE A 312 -24.21 -9.44 15.08
C PHE A 312 -25.55 -10.18 14.96
N PRO A 313 -26.57 -9.86 15.78
CA PRO A 313 -27.85 -10.55 15.72
C PRO A 313 -28.57 -10.31 14.39
N GLY A 314 -29.04 -11.39 13.76
CA GLY A 314 -29.74 -11.33 12.49
C GLY A 314 -29.84 -12.69 11.82
N GLU A 315 -30.78 -12.82 10.89
CA GLU A 315 -30.89 -14.03 10.07
C GLU A 315 -29.68 -14.16 9.15
N GLY A 316 -29.09 -15.36 9.07
CA GLY A 316 -28.03 -15.65 8.11
C GLY A 316 -26.67 -14.97 8.37
N ASN A 317 -26.53 -14.19 9.44
CA ASN A 317 -25.24 -13.58 9.77
C ASN A 317 -24.22 -14.65 10.19
N ILE A 318 -22.96 -14.41 9.85
CA ILE A 318 -21.83 -15.29 10.19
C ILE A 318 -20.74 -14.50 10.94
N GLU A 319 -20.03 -15.21 11.82
CA GLU A 319 -18.88 -14.73 12.58
C GLU A 319 -17.66 -15.60 12.24
N LEU A 320 -17.31 -15.62 10.96
CA LEU A 320 -16.14 -16.34 10.45
C LEU A 320 -15.35 -15.38 9.57
N ASP A 321 -14.03 -15.52 9.62
CA ASP A 321 -13.11 -14.71 8.84
C ASP A 321 -13.48 -14.77 7.35
N PRO A 322 -13.71 -13.63 6.67
CA PRO A 322 -14.04 -13.60 5.26
C PRO A 322 -12.90 -14.08 4.36
N GLU A 323 -11.70 -14.35 4.88
CA GLU A 323 -10.53 -14.80 4.12
C GLU A 323 -10.24 -13.87 2.93
N MET A 324 -10.11 -12.58 3.24
CA MET A 324 -9.93 -11.53 2.25
C MET A 324 -8.52 -11.54 1.66
N ILE A 325 -8.42 -11.23 0.37
CA ILE A 325 -7.18 -10.91 -0.34
C ILE A 325 -7.07 -9.39 -0.34
N GLU A 326 -6.22 -8.84 0.51
CA GLU A 326 -6.27 -7.43 0.92
C GLU A 326 -6.07 -6.45 -0.24
N ASP A 327 -5.13 -6.71 -1.16
CA ASP A 327 -4.80 -5.82 -2.28
C ASP A 327 -6.00 -5.45 -3.17
N TYR A 328 -6.96 -6.38 -3.29
CA TYR A 328 -8.11 -6.23 -4.18
C TYR A 328 -9.45 -6.37 -3.46
N PHE A 329 -9.43 -6.68 -2.16
CA PHE A 329 -10.60 -6.98 -1.33
C PHE A 329 -11.46 -8.16 -1.84
N TYR A 330 -10.92 -9.02 -2.70
CA TYR A 330 -11.60 -10.26 -3.11
C TYR A 330 -11.66 -11.23 -1.93
N ILE A 331 -12.65 -12.12 -1.94
CA ILE A 331 -12.66 -13.28 -1.04
C ILE A 331 -11.99 -14.48 -1.72
N LYS A 332 -11.27 -15.28 -0.93
CA LYS A 332 -10.72 -16.56 -1.38
C LYS A 332 -11.84 -17.53 -1.75
N ALA A 333 -11.55 -18.48 -2.63
CA ALA A 333 -12.52 -19.52 -3.01
C ALA A 333 -12.95 -20.42 -1.83
N THR A 334 -12.14 -20.48 -0.77
CA THR A 334 -12.42 -21.20 0.49
C THR A 334 -13.22 -20.40 1.50
N SER A 335 -13.47 -19.12 1.23
CA SER A 335 -14.07 -18.21 2.18
C SER A 335 -15.46 -18.68 2.63
N PRO A 336 -15.80 -18.54 3.93
CA PRO A 336 -17.14 -18.81 4.43
C PRO A 336 -18.19 -17.80 3.91
N CYS A 337 -17.75 -16.72 3.26
CA CYS A 337 -18.63 -15.73 2.63
C CYS A 337 -19.10 -16.14 1.23
N VAL A 338 -18.51 -17.19 0.64
CA VAL A 338 -18.91 -17.72 -0.67
C VAL A 338 -20.30 -18.36 -0.59
N ASP A 339 -21.19 -18.01 -1.51
CA ASP A 339 -22.57 -18.53 -1.57
C ASP A 339 -23.35 -18.38 -0.23
N ALA A 340 -23.01 -17.37 0.58
CA ALA A 340 -23.51 -17.22 1.95
C ALA A 340 -24.53 -16.08 2.14
N GLY A 341 -24.70 -15.24 1.11
CA GLY A 341 -25.64 -14.11 1.08
C GLY A 341 -27.12 -14.49 1.10
N ASP A 342 -27.99 -13.51 0.86
CA ASP A 342 -29.44 -13.69 0.85
C ASP A 342 -29.87 -14.73 -0.22
N PRO A 343 -30.52 -15.84 0.15
CA PRO A 343 -30.86 -16.92 -0.78
C PRO A 343 -31.98 -16.55 -1.78
N ALA A 344 -32.53 -15.34 -1.72
CA ALA A 344 -33.53 -14.87 -2.67
C ALA A 344 -32.94 -14.81 -4.09
N THR A 345 -33.68 -15.32 -5.07
CA THR A 345 -33.18 -15.45 -6.46
C THR A 345 -32.83 -14.11 -7.12
N GLU A 346 -33.47 -13.03 -6.71
CA GLU A 346 -33.17 -11.65 -7.14
C GLU A 346 -31.87 -11.10 -6.55
N GLN A 347 -31.28 -11.78 -5.57
CA GLN A 347 -30.00 -11.46 -4.97
C GLN A 347 -28.87 -12.27 -5.56
N ASN A 348 -29.12 -13.23 -6.46
CA ASN A 348 -28.09 -14.08 -7.04
C ASN A 348 -26.96 -13.30 -7.72
N ASP A 349 -25.78 -13.91 -7.71
CA ASP A 349 -24.66 -13.46 -8.53
C ASP A 349 -24.98 -13.55 -10.02
N VAL A 350 -24.27 -12.73 -10.80
CA VAL A 350 -24.36 -12.79 -12.27
C VAL A 350 -23.82 -14.13 -12.73
N GLU A 351 -24.55 -14.85 -13.57
CA GLU A 351 -24.13 -16.17 -14.06
C GLU A 351 -23.01 -16.08 -15.11
N ASN A 352 -21.99 -16.91 -14.95
CA ASN A 352 -20.93 -17.08 -15.93
C ASN A 352 -21.45 -17.79 -17.18
N GLN A 353 -21.54 -17.06 -18.30
CA GLN A 353 -22.06 -17.60 -19.56
C GLN A 353 -21.21 -18.73 -20.16
N SER A 354 -19.91 -18.75 -19.85
CA SER A 354 -18.97 -19.78 -20.30
C SER A 354 -19.03 -21.05 -19.42
N LYS A 355 -19.62 -20.94 -18.22
CA LYS A 355 -19.75 -22.04 -17.25
C LYS A 355 -21.06 -21.92 -16.44
N VAL A 356 -22.16 -22.30 -17.07
CA VAL A 356 -23.52 -22.25 -16.51
C VAL A 356 -23.58 -22.91 -15.13
N GLY A 357 -24.21 -22.22 -14.17
CA GLY A 357 -24.30 -22.62 -12.76
C GLY A 357 -23.22 -22.03 -11.84
N ASP A 358 -22.14 -21.48 -12.39
CA ASP A 358 -21.11 -20.77 -11.63
C ASP A 358 -21.34 -19.26 -11.67
N ALA A 359 -20.96 -18.57 -10.60
CA ALA A 359 -20.88 -17.11 -10.60
C ALA A 359 -19.86 -16.59 -11.62
N LEU A 360 -20.17 -15.46 -12.23
CA LEU A 360 -19.25 -14.66 -13.01
C LEU A 360 -18.32 -13.93 -12.02
N TRP A 361 -17.02 -14.05 -12.26
CA TRP A 361 -16.01 -13.31 -11.49
C TRP A 361 -16.30 -11.80 -11.53
N PRO A 362 -16.19 -11.06 -10.41
CA PRO A 362 -15.42 -11.34 -9.19
C PRO A 362 -16.09 -12.21 -8.11
N ALA A 363 -17.37 -12.53 -8.25
CA ALA A 363 -18.04 -13.48 -7.37
C ALA A 363 -17.44 -14.90 -7.53
N ARG A 364 -17.60 -15.72 -6.50
CA ARG A 364 -17.03 -17.05 -6.34
C ARG A 364 -18.17 -18.07 -6.23
N GLY A 365 -17.84 -19.35 -6.47
CA GLY A 365 -18.79 -20.43 -6.22
C GLY A 365 -19.97 -20.48 -7.20
N GLY A 366 -21.15 -20.79 -6.66
CA GLY A 366 -22.41 -20.94 -7.39
C GLY A 366 -23.13 -19.62 -7.62
N LEU A 367 -24.46 -19.68 -7.83
CA LEU A 367 -25.26 -18.48 -8.12
C LEU A 367 -25.83 -17.80 -6.88
N ARG A 368 -25.75 -18.41 -5.69
CA ARG A 368 -26.23 -17.73 -4.49
C ARG A 368 -25.20 -16.65 -4.20
N ASN A 369 -25.64 -15.44 -3.91
CA ASN A 369 -24.67 -14.37 -3.76
C ASN A 369 -23.65 -14.63 -2.67
N ASP A 370 -22.42 -14.25 -2.99
CA ASP A 370 -21.40 -13.98 -2.01
C ASP A 370 -21.81 -12.82 -1.10
N MET A 371 -21.27 -12.80 0.12
CA MET A 371 -21.28 -11.58 0.93
C MET A 371 -20.16 -10.64 0.46
N GLY A 372 -20.41 -9.32 0.52
CA GLY A 372 -19.42 -8.28 0.20
C GLY A 372 -19.61 -7.61 -1.15
N ALA A 373 -18.71 -6.67 -1.47
CA ALA A 373 -18.74 -5.77 -2.64
C ALA A 373 -18.96 -6.49 -3.98
N TYR A 374 -18.39 -7.68 -4.09
CA TYR A 374 -18.38 -8.46 -5.32
C TYR A 374 -19.54 -9.44 -5.44
N GLY A 375 -20.34 -9.58 -4.38
CA GLY A 375 -21.51 -10.45 -4.36
C GLY A 375 -22.80 -9.75 -4.73
N GLY A 376 -23.75 -10.55 -5.18
CA GLY A 376 -25.08 -10.19 -5.59
C GLY A 376 -25.17 -9.43 -6.91
N PRO A 377 -26.37 -8.92 -7.25
CA PRO A 377 -26.60 -8.30 -8.53
C PRO A 377 -25.74 -7.05 -8.68
N GLY A 378 -24.99 -6.97 -9.77
CA GLY A 378 -24.19 -5.81 -10.11
C GLY A 378 -22.81 -5.75 -9.46
N GLY A 379 -22.34 -6.84 -8.85
CA GLY A 379 -20.94 -6.98 -8.43
C GLY A 379 -19.97 -6.66 -9.58
N TYR A 380 -19.00 -5.81 -9.30
CA TYR A 380 -18.12 -5.23 -10.31
C TYR A 380 -16.67 -5.21 -9.85
N SER A 381 -15.75 -5.58 -10.74
CA SER A 381 -14.30 -5.55 -10.47
C SER A 381 -13.65 -4.31 -11.05
N PHE A 382 -12.78 -3.66 -10.25
CA PHE A 382 -11.91 -2.58 -10.72
C PHE A 382 -10.61 -3.08 -11.36
N GLU A 383 -10.37 -4.39 -11.33
CA GLU A 383 -9.33 -5.05 -12.11
C GLU A 383 -9.97 -5.77 -13.29
N LEU A 384 -9.44 -5.55 -14.50
CA LEU A 384 -9.86 -6.31 -15.68
C LEU A 384 -9.38 -7.77 -15.59
N ILE A 385 -8.16 -7.95 -15.07
CA ILE A 385 -7.51 -9.23 -14.85
C ILE A 385 -6.84 -9.18 -13.48
N ALA A 386 -7.25 -10.08 -12.59
CA ALA A 386 -6.60 -10.26 -11.30
C ALA A 386 -5.58 -11.39 -11.38
N VAL A 387 -4.35 -11.10 -10.95
CA VAL A 387 -3.25 -12.06 -10.78
C VAL A 387 -2.98 -12.20 -9.28
N LEU A 388 -3.10 -13.42 -8.78
CA LEU A 388 -3.04 -13.77 -7.37
C LEU A 388 -2.04 -14.91 -7.15
N SER A 389 -1.52 -15.00 -5.92
CA SER A 389 -0.77 -16.15 -5.43
C SER A 389 -1.23 -16.58 -4.04
N ASP A 390 -0.95 -17.82 -3.65
CA ASP A 390 -1.19 -18.32 -2.30
C ASP A 390 -0.16 -17.80 -1.28
N THR A 391 1.05 -17.48 -1.74
CA THR A 391 2.13 -16.88 -0.97
C THR A 391 3.04 -16.03 -1.88
N THR A 392 3.75 -15.07 -1.29
CA THR A 392 4.62 -14.13 -2.02
C THR A 392 6.07 -14.15 -1.50
N VAL A 393 6.33 -14.76 -0.33
CA VAL A 393 7.69 -14.81 0.25
C VAL A 393 7.94 -16.17 0.90
N GLY A 394 9.07 -16.80 0.57
CA GLY A 394 9.48 -18.07 1.18
C GLY A 394 10.89 -18.50 0.79
N TRP A 395 11.42 -19.53 1.45
CA TRP A 395 12.78 -20.00 1.23
C TRP A 395 12.92 -20.76 -0.09
N ALA A 396 13.97 -20.47 -0.86
CA ALA A 396 14.31 -21.23 -2.06
C ALA A 396 14.75 -22.69 -1.70
N PRO A 397 14.33 -23.73 -2.44
CA PRO A 397 13.37 -23.68 -3.55
C PRO A 397 11.95 -23.40 -3.05
N PHE A 398 11.29 -22.41 -3.66
CA PHE A 398 10.02 -21.86 -3.19
C PHE A 398 8.88 -22.17 -4.15
N GLU A 399 7.93 -23.00 -3.70
CA GLU A 399 6.75 -23.39 -4.47
C GLU A 399 5.60 -22.38 -4.24
N VAL A 400 5.02 -21.88 -5.34
CA VAL A 400 3.94 -20.89 -5.34
C VAL A 400 2.83 -21.36 -6.28
N ASN A 401 1.59 -21.29 -5.81
CA ASN A 401 0.41 -21.52 -6.66
C ASN A 401 -0.15 -20.17 -7.11
N PHE A 402 -0.24 -19.99 -8.43
CA PHE A 402 -0.81 -18.79 -9.01
C PHE A 402 -2.22 -19.02 -9.49
N GLU A 403 -3.02 -17.97 -9.41
CA GLU A 403 -4.38 -17.95 -9.92
C GLU A 403 -4.61 -16.68 -10.71
N ALA A 404 -5.28 -16.80 -11.85
CA ALA A 404 -5.75 -15.65 -12.60
C ALA A 404 -7.25 -15.70 -12.84
N TYR A 405 -7.89 -14.54 -12.69
CA TYR A 405 -9.32 -14.39 -12.87
C TYR A 405 -9.65 -13.15 -13.70
N THR A 406 -10.66 -13.30 -14.55
CA THR A 406 -11.23 -12.24 -15.37
C THR A 406 -12.66 -12.62 -15.74
N SER A 407 -13.48 -11.62 -16.06
CA SER A 407 -14.81 -11.84 -16.65
C SER A 407 -14.75 -12.12 -18.16
N LEU A 408 -13.58 -11.97 -18.80
CA LEU A 408 -13.38 -12.20 -20.22
C LEU A 408 -13.35 -13.70 -20.58
N ALA A 409 -13.82 -14.03 -21.79
CA ALA A 409 -13.75 -15.38 -22.33
C ALA A 409 -12.36 -15.64 -22.94
N VAL A 410 -11.41 -16.08 -22.11
CA VAL A 410 -10.00 -16.28 -22.49
C VAL A 410 -9.80 -17.51 -23.37
N ASP A 411 -9.11 -17.33 -24.51
CA ASP A 411 -8.70 -18.40 -25.42
C ASP A 411 -7.37 -19.04 -24.99
N THR A 412 -6.37 -18.23 -24.61
CA THR A 412 -5.06 -18.71 -24.15
C THR A 412 -4.51 -17.89 -22.99
N TRP A 413 -3.81 -18.56 -22.08
CA TRP A 413 -3.05 -17.98 -20.97
C TRP A 413 -1.56 -18.14 -21.24
N THR A 414 -0.75 -17.13 -20.96
CA THR A 414 0.72 -17.21 -21.03
C THR A 414 1.33 -16.49 -19.84
N TRP A 415 1.90 -17.25 -18.92
CA TRP A 415 2.61 -16.76 -17.74
C TRP A 415 4.11 -16.67 -18.01
N ASP A 416 4.76 -15.65 -17.46
CA ASP A 416 6.20 -15.55 -17.30
C ASP A 416 6.47 -15.23 -15.82
N PHE A 417 7.25 -16.09 -15.16
CA PHE A 417 7.53 -15.98 -13.73
C PHE A 417 8.78 -15.15 -13.42
N GLY A 418 9.47 -14.61 -14.43
CA GLY A 418 10.66 -13.78 -14.24
C GLY A 418 11.95 -14.58 -14.00
N ASP A 419 11.90 -15.92 -14.07
CA ASP A 419 13.03 -16.84 -13.89
C ASP A 419 13.33 -17.69 -15.14
N GLU A 420 12.95 -17.18 -16.31
CA GLU A 420 13.04 -17.85 -17.63
C GLU A 420 12.06 -19.03 -17.82
N GLU A 421 11.23 -19.35 -16.81
CA GLU A 421 10.16 -20.34 -16.92
C GLU A 421 8.78 -19.71 -17.22
N SER A 422 7.88 -20.53 -17.77
CA SER A 422 6.55 -20.09 -18.22
C SER A 422 5.50 -21.18 -18.08
N ALA A 423 4.23 -20.78 -18.08
CA ALA A 423 3.09 -21.69 -18.07
C ALA A 423 1.97 -21.22 -19.00
N THR A 424 1.11 -22.15 -19.46
CA THR A 424 0.00 -21.86 -20.39
C THR A 424 -1.38 -22.23 -19.85
N VAL A 425 -1.48 -22.43 -18.53
CA VAL A 425 -2.72 -22.78 -17.83
C VAL A 425 -3.17 -21.62 -16.93
N GLN A 426 -4.46 -21.55 -16.63
CA GLN A 426 -5.03 -20.49 -15.78
C GLN A 426 -4.54 -20.55 -14.33
N PHE A 427 -4.30 -21.75 -13.79
CA PHE A 427 -3.88 -22.01 -12.41
C PHE A 427 -2.56 -22.79 -12.38
N PRO A 428 -1.40 -22.16 -12.66
CA PRO A 428 -0.13 -22.86 -12.64
C PRO A 428 0.41 -22.99 -11.21
N ASN A 429 1.15 -24.08 -10.99
CA ASN A 429 2.02 -24.27 -9.84
C ASN A 429 3.46 -24.10 -10.34
N HIS A 430 4.26 -23.29 -9.66
CA HIS A 430 5.64 -22.96 -10.07
C HIS A 430 6.60 -23.05 -8.90
N VAL A 431 7.86 -23.42 -9.15
CA VAL A 431 8.90 -23.55 -8.11
C VAL A 431 10.11 -22.70 -8.48
N PHE A 432 10.28 -21.59 -7.77
CA PHE A 432 11.46 -20.73 -7.86
C PHE A 432 12.66 -21.44 -7.23
N GLN A 433 13.55 -21.98 -8.06
CA GLN A 433 14.70 -22.79 -7.60
C GLN A 433 15.76 -21.96 -6.90
N ASP A 434 16.04 -20.79 -7.47
CA ASP A 434 17.05 -19.89 -6.99
C ASP A 434 16.42 -18.76 -6.16
N ARG A 435 17.25 -18.11 -5.34
CA ARG A 435 16.82 -16.90 -4.66
C ARG A 435 16.65 -15.76 -5.66
N GLY A 436 15.66 -14.91 -5.43
CA GLY A 436 15.39 -13.77 -6.26
C GLY A 436 14.13 -13.02 -5.86
N LEU A 437 14.03 -11.80 -6.35
CA LEU A 437 12.82 -10.99 -6.32
C LEU A 437 12.29 -10.94 -7.76
N TYR A 438 11.14 -11.57 -8.00
CA TYR A 438 10.66 -11.92 -9.33
C TYR A 438 9.43 -11.11 -9.72
N ASP A 439 9.50 -10.52 -10.92
CA ASP A 439 8.35 -9.94 -11.60
C ASP A 439 7.55 -11.06 -12.26
N VAL A 440 6.26 -11.15 -11.95
CA VAL A 440 5.36 -12.14 -12.55
C VAL A 440 4.45 -11.44 -13.53
N SER A 441 4.34 -11.97 -14.74
CA SER A 441 3.45 -11.44 -15.77
C SER A 441 2.53 -12.49 -16.37
N LEU A 442 1.37 -12.02 -16.80
CA LEU A 442 0.35 -12.80 -17.49
C LEU A 442 -0.10 -12.06 -18.75
N GLN A 443 -0.05 -12.76 -19.88
CA GLN A 443 -0.72 -12.37 -21.12
C GLN A 443 -1.91 -13.29 -21.37
N ILE A 444 -3.06 -12.71 -21.71
CA ILE A 444 -4.23 -13.45 -22.19
C ILE A 444 -4.58 -13.05 -23.62
N ASP A 445 -5.07 -14.02 -24.40
CA ASP A 445 -5.69 -13.81 -25.72
C ASP A 445 -7.20 -13.97 -25.58
N VAL A 446 -7.96 -12.98 -26.05
CA VAL A 446 -9.42 -12.98 -26.09
C VAL A 446 -9.86 -12.65 -27.52
N GLY A 447 -10.19 -13.67 -28.32
CA GLY A 447 -10.66 -13.49 -29.68
C GLY A 447 -9.64 -12.86 -30.63
N GLY A 448 -8.34 -12.95 -30.33
CA GLY A 448 -7.24 -12.36 -31.08
C GLY A 448 -6.74 -11.01 -30.54
N GLU A 449 -7.37 -10.47 -29.48
CA GLU A 449 -6.88 -9.29 -28.75
C GLU A 449 -6.07 -9.71 -27.52
N LEU A 450 -4.89 -9.12 -27.35
CA LEU A 450 -3.97 -9.43 -26.25
C LEU A 450 -4.11 -8.43 -25.11
N TYR A 451 -4.12 -8.94 -23.89
CA TYR A 451 -4.08 -8.15 -22.66
C TYR A 451 -2.92 -8.63 -21.79
N ASP A 452 -2.13 -7.69 -21.28
CA ASP A 452 -0.96 -7.95 -20.44
C ASP A 452 -1.13 -7.37 -19.04
N VAL A 453 -0.76 -8.15 -18.02
CA VAL A 453 -0.63 -7.70 -16.63
C VAL A 453 0.75 -8.07 -16.13
N ILE A 454 1.45 -7.11 -15.51
CA ILE A 454 2.74 -7.32 -14.86
C ILE A 454 2.59 -6.95 -13.39
N LYS A 455 3.02 -7.85 -12.50
CA LYS A 455 3.14 -7.65 -11.07
C LYS A 455 4.63 -7.66 -10.73
N GLY A 456 5.19 -6.47 -10.59
CA GLY A 456 6.61 -6.29 -10.25
C GLY A 456 6.87 -6.74 -8.81
N GLU A 457 8.04 -7.34 -8.59
CA GLU A 457 8.53 -7.79 -7.28
C GLU A 457 7.50 -8.67 -6.52
N MET A 458 6.68 -9.42 -7.26
CA MET A 458 5.53 -10.16 -6.72
C MET A 458 5.96 -11.32 -5.82
N VAL A 459 7.06 -12.01 -6.18
CA VAL A 459 7.54 -13.17 -5.44
C VAL A 459 8.99 -13.00 -4.98
N ALA A 460 9.24 -13.18 -3.69
CA ALA A 460 10.58 -13.24 -3.12
C ALA A 460 10.91 -14.67 -2.67
N ALA A 461 11.75 -15.35 -3.44
CA ALA A 461 12.40 -16.58 -3.00
C ALA A 461 13.67 -16.19 -2.23
N VAL A 462 13.67 -16.32 -0.91
CA VAL A 462 14.79 -15.89 -0.06
C VAL A 462 15.79 -17.03 0.17
N ALA A 463 17.08 -16.72 0.17
CA ALA A 463 18.13 -17.58 0.69
C ALA A 463 19.25 -16.70 1.28
N ASP A 464 18.83 -15.88 2.23
CA ASP A 464 19.59 -14.73 2.72
C ASP A 464 20.48 -15.09 3.88
N THR A 465 21.62 -14.41 3.98
CA THR A 465 22.70 -14.76 4.90
C THR A 465 23.22 -13.55 5.64
N MET A 466 23.53 -13.72 6.92
CA MET A 466 24.33 -12.79 7.71
C MET A 466 25.65 -13.47 8.08
N TYR A 467 26.77 -12.81 7.84
CA TYR A 467 28.10 -13.39 8.01
C TYR A 467 28.98 -12.46 8.84
N ALA A 468 29.55 -12.95 9.94
CA ALA A 468 30.59 -12.24 10.67
C ALA A 468 31.96 -12.72 10.19
N ASP A 469 32.86 -11.77 9.91
CA ASP A 469 34.18 -12.11 9.39
C ASP A 469 35.08 -12.76 10.45
N ASN A 470 36.05 -13.53 9.97
CA ASN A 470 37.14 -14.00 10.81
C ASN A 470 38.20 -12.89 10.89
N ALA A 471 38.75 -12.67 12.08
CA ALA A 471 39.79 -11.68 12.30
C ALA A 471 40.94 -12.24 13.14
N THR A 472 42.10 -11.59 13.02
CA THR A 472 43.27 -11.94 13.81
C THR A 472 43.67 -10.73 14.63
N VAL A 473 43.98 -10.94 15.91
CA VAL A 473 44.52 -9.91 16.80
C VAL A 473 45.98 -10.23 17.12
N GLY A 474 46.86 -9.24 16.96
CA GLY A 474 48.31 -9.37 17.11
C GLY A 474 48.84 -8.77 18.41
N THR A 475 49.96 -8.07 18.35
CA THR A 475 50.48 -7.32 19.51
C THR A 475 49.65 -6.09 19.82
N ASP A 476 49.09 -5.46 18.78
CA ASP A 476 48.06 -4.44 18.91
C ASP A 476 46.78 -5.09 19.46
N PRO A 477 46.22 -4.60 20.58
CA PRO A 477 45.00 -5.19 21.15
C PRO A 477 43.73 -4.88 20.34
N GLU A 478 43.76 -3.94 19.39
CA GLU A 478 42.57 -3.56 18.62
C GLU A 478 42.29 -4.56 17.50
N VAL A 479 41.02 -4.91 17.30
CA VAL A 479 40.58 -5.77 16.20
C VAL A 479 39.22 -5.33 15.66
N GLU A 480 39.14 -5.19 14.34
CA GLU A 480 37.88 -4.95 13.61
C GLU A 480 37.29 -6.29 13.17
N VAL A 481 36.00 -6.49 13.44
CA VAL A 481 35.21 -7.58 12.87
C VAL A 481 34.06 -7.00 12.07
N VAL A 482 34.02 -7.32 10.78
CA VAL A 482 32.99 -6.83 9.86
C VAL A 482 31.86 -7.85 9.77
N VAL A 483 30.61 -7.40 9.89
CA VAL A 483 29.42 -8.19 9.62
C VAL A 483 28.87 -7.81 8.26
N TYR A 484 28.66 -8.81 7.42
CA TYR A 484 28.09 -8.72 6.09
C TYR A 484 26.65 -9.21 6.09
N ALA A 485 25.84 -8.63 5.20
CA ALA A 485 24.50 -9.07 4.92
C ALA A 485 24.34 -9.34 3.41
N TYR A 486 23.63 -10.41 3.10
CA TYR A 486 23.01 -10.63 1.81
C TYR A 486 21.49 -10.62 1.99
N ASN A 487 20.79 -9.68 1.38
CA ASN A 487 19.33 -9.57 1.41
C ASN A 487 18.75 -9.59 -0.01
N THR A 488 17.71 -10.39 -0.21
CA THR A 488 16.95 -10.54 -1.46
C THR A 488 15.83 -9.50 -1.53
N ILE A 489 15.23 -9.15 -0.39
CA ILE A 489 14.20 -8.10 -0.29
C ILE A 489 14.78 -6.80 0.28
N PRO A 490 14.19 -5.63 0.00
CA PRO A 490 14.50 -4.39 0.70
C PRO A 490 14.30 -4.53 2.21
N LEU A 491 15.22 -3.98 3.02
CA LEU A 491 15.15 -4.06 4.48
C LEU A 491 15.01 -2.68 5.14
N GLU A 492 13.98 -2.54 5.95
CA GLU A 492 13.78 -1.43 6.88
C GLU A 492 14.62 -1.59 8.16
N GLU A 493 14.82 -2.83 8.62
CA GLU A 493 15.46 -3.10 9.90
C GLU A 493 16.32 -4.37 9.87
N ILE A 494 17.50 -4.29 10.51
CA ILE A 494 18.41 -5.40 10.74
C ILE A 494 18.73 -5.50 12.23
N ASN A 495 18.44 -6.65 12.83
CA ASN A 495 18.87 -6.99 14.19
C ASN A 495 20.06 -7.96 14.14
N ILE A 496 21.16 -7.58 14.78
CA ILE A 496 22.43 -8.34 14.81
C ILE A 496 22.75 -8.68 16.27
N PRO A 497 22.32 -9.84 16.78
CA PRO A 497 22.81 -10.35 18.05
C PRO A 497 24.27 -10.78 17.90
N VAL A 498 25.09 -10.54 18.93
CA VAL A 498 26.50 -10.95 18.93
C VAL A 498 26.85 -11.54 20.30
N VAL A 499 27.50 -12.70 20.29
CA VAL A 499 28.21 -13.28 21.42
C VAL A 499 29.70 -13.34 21.07
N PHE A 500 30.55 -12.72 21.89
CA PHE A 500 32.00 -12.63 21.65
C PHE A 500 32.76 -13.32 22.79
N ALA A 501 32.72 -14.64 22.81
CA ALA A 501 33.22 -15.45 23.94
C ALA A 501 34.16 -16.56 23.49
N GLY A 502 35.10 -16.92 24.35
CA GLY A 502 36.05 -18.01 24.13
C GLY A 502 37.20 -17.93 25.13
N ASP A 503 38.31 -18.56 24.79
CA ASP A 503 39.52 -18.53 25.62
C ASP A 503 40.28 -17.19 25.47
N LEU A 504 40.06 -16.49 24.36
CA LEU A 504 40.53 -15.12 24.14
C LEU A 504 39.56 -14.12 24.77
N GLU A 505 40.03 -13.32 25.72
CA GLU A 505 39.19 -12.32 26.39
C GLU A 505 39.16 -11.02 25.59
N LEU A 506 37.99 -10.75 25.00
CA LEU A 506 37.67 -9.52 24.28
C LEU A 506 36.73 -8.63 25.09
N GLU A 507 36.88 -7.32 24.95
CA GLU A 507 35.90 -6.31 25.34
C GLU A 507 35.46 -5.52 24.12
N LEU A 508 34.16 -5.27 23.99
CA LEU A 508 33.64 -4.39 22.94
C LEU A 508 34.05 -2.96 23.27
N ASP A 509 34.76 -2.31 22.35
CA ASP A 509 35.11 -0.89 22.44
C ASP A 509 34.02 -0.01 21.79
N SER A 510 33.74 -0.27 20.51
CA SER A 510 32.78 0.52 19.75
C SER A 510 32.21 -0.26 18.55
N PHE A 511 31.25 0.34 17.85
CA PHE A 511 30.75 -0.15 16.57
C PHE A 511 30.55 1.02 15.60
N SER A 512 30.53 0.73 14.30
CA SER A 512 30.34 1.72 13.25
C SER A 512 29.65 1.11 12.03
N THR A 513 28.88 1.92 11.30
CA THR A 513 28.38 1.59 9.97
C THR A 513 29.08 2.40 8.87
N ALA A 514 30.12 3.18 9.20
CA ALA A 514 30.80 4.00 8.21
C ALA A 514 31.42 3.15 7.08
N GLY A 515 31.03 3.46 5.84
CA GLY A 515 31.43 2.69 4.65
C GLY A 515 30.70 1.36 4.48
N CYS A 516 29.72 1.06 5.34
CA CYS A 516 28.81 -0.07 5.20
C CYS A 516 27.58 0.36 4.38
N ARG A 517 26.80 -0.60 3.89
CA ARG A 517 25.55 -0.35 3.16
C ARG A 517 24.44 0.29 4.03
N THR A 518 24.66 0.36 5.33
CA THR A 518 23.77 0.88 6.37
C THR A 518 24.27 2.22 6.94
N ASP A 519 25.24 2.87 6.31
CA ASP A 519 25.82 4.13 6.80
C ASP A 519 24.79 5.27 6.94
N TYR A 520 23.78 5.28 6.06
CA TYR A 520 22.71 6.25 6.00
C TYR A 520 21.51 5.92 6.90
N PHE A 521 21.52 4.77 7.58
CA PHE A 521 20.41 4.39 8.46
C PHE A 521 20.26 5.40 9.61
N GLU A 522 19.03 5.84 9.86
CA GLU A 522 18.71 6.85 10.87
C GLU A 522 18.95 6.36 12.30
N GLU A 523 18.70 5.08 12.56
CA GLU A 523 18.94 4.47 13.87
C GLU A 523 20.03 3.40 13.78
N GLN A 524 21.06 3.59 14.62
CA GLN A 524 22.19 2.68 14.75
C GLN A 524 22.46 2.52 16.25
N ALA A 525 21.80 1.55 16.87
CA ALA A 525 21.68 1.49 18.32
C ALA A 525 22.13 0.15 18.90
N GLN A 526 22.91 0.20 19.98
CA GLN A 526 23.12 -0.96 20.84
C GLN A 526 21.92 -1.11 21.80
N VAL A 527 20.95 -1.92 21.41
CA VAL A 527 19.68 -2.10 22.13
C VAL A 527 19.77 -3.07 23.31
N HIS A 528 20.83 -3.88 23.38
CA HIS A 528 21.10 -4.76 24.51
C HIS A 528 22.60 -5.00 24.69
N PHE A 529 23.07 -5.03 25.93
CA PHE A 529 24.46 -5.35 26.26
C PHE A 529 24.57 -5.95 27.66
N VAL A 530 25.18 -7.14 27.75
CA VAL A 530 25.49 -7.83 29.00
C VAL A 530 26.97 -8.19 28.98
N PRO A 531 27.84 -7.31 29.53
CA PRO A 531 29.30 -7.49 29.49
C PRO A 531 29.76 -8.79 30.13
N THR A 532 29.13 -9.20 31.24
CA THR A 532 29.51 -10.39 32.01
C THR A 532 29.36 -11.69 31.24
N SER A 533 28.42 -11.74 30.29
CA SER A 533 28.23 -12.90 29.41
C SER A 533 28.68 -12.64 27.98
N LYS A 534 29.34 -11.50 27.72
CA LYS A 534 29.85 -11.10 26.40
C LYS A 534 28.77 -11.14 25.31
N LYS A 535 27.59 -10.56 25.61
CA LYS A 535 26.42 -10.54 24.72
C LYS A 535 26.03 -9.12 24.37
N LEU A 536 25.79 -8.82 23.11
CA LEU A 536 25.20 -7.54 22.68
C LEU A 536 24.19 -7.73 21.54
N THR A 537 23.35 -6.73 21.27
CA THR A 537 22.56 -6.67 20.04
C THR A 537 22.63 -5.27 19.49
N ILE A 538 22.99 -5.17 18.21
CA ILE A 538 22.90 -3.95 17.42
C ILE A 538 21.61 -4.00 16.60
N ASN A 539 20.86 -2.91 16.65
CA ASN A 539 19.72 -2.66 15.79
C ASN A 539 20.10 -1.56 14.80
N LEU A 540 19.85 -1.83 13.52
CA LEU A 540 20.04 -0.88 12.44
C LEU A 540 18.69 -0.69 11.76
N ARG A 541 18.16 0.54 11.73
CA ARG A 541 16.88 0.84 11.09
C ARG A 541 16.99 1.99 10.09
N SER A 542 16.43 1.80 8.89
CA SER A 542 16.43 2.78 7.80
C SER A 542 15.74 4.07 8.25
N SER A 543 14.50 3.98 8.74
CA SER A 543 13.76 5.14 9.23
C SER A 543 12.78 4.87 10.37
N LEU A 544 12.62 5.87 11.24
CA LEU A 544 11.57 5.93 12.27
C LEU A 544 10.29 6.62 11.78
N ALA A 545 10.37 7.39 10.70
CA ALA A 545 9.27 8.21 10.17
C ALA A 545 9.08 8.06 8.64
N GLY A 546 9.75 7.11 7.99
CA GLY A 546 9.72 6.87 6.55
C GLY A 546 10.50 7.89 5.71
N THR A 547 11.48 8.58 6.30
CA THR A 547 12.25 9.66 5.66
C THR A 547 13.52 9.21 4.94
N SER A 548 14.01 8.01 5.22
CA SER A 548 15.17 7.40 4.58
C SER A 548 14.77 6.12 3.85
N PRO A 549 15.39 5.81 2.69
CA PRO A 549 15.04 4.62 1.91
C PRO A 549 15.47 3.34 2.62
N ASP A 550 14.86 2.23 2.25
CA ASP A 550 15.25 0.91 2.74
C ASP A 550 16.59 0.46 2.17
N LEU A 551 17.24 -0.49 2.87
CA LEU A 551 18.43 -1.16 2.35
C LEU A 551 18.06 -1.96 1.11
N PRO A 552 18.53 -1.57 -0.09
CA PRO A 552 18.17 -2.27 -1.31
C PRO A 552 18.70 -3.72 -1.28
N PRO A 553 18.12 -4.63 -2.08
CA PRO A 553 18.66 -5.98 -2.27
C PRO A 553 20.14 -5.95 -2.64
N GLY A 554 20.91 -6.93 -2.15
CA GLY A 554 22.32 -7.08 -2.48
C GLY A 554 23.17 -7.65 -1.36
N SER A 555 24.49 -7.59 -1.56
CA SER A 555 25.51 -8.15 -0.67
C SER A 555 26.52 -7.10 -0.25
N GLY A 556 26.93 -7.09 1.02
CA GLY A 556 28.05 -6.26 1.48
C GLY A 556 28.08 -6.02 2.98
N PRO A 557 29.07 -5.23 3.47
CA PRO A 557 29.22 -4.94 4.89
C PRO A 557 28.04 -4.10 5.40
N VAL A 558 27.55 -4.42 6.59
CA VAL A 558 26.43 -3.73 7.27
C VAL A 558 26.77 -3.26 8.69
N LEU A 559 27.84 -3.77 9.30
CA LEU A 559 28.26 -3.36 10.63
C LEU A 559 29.75 -3.66 10.81
N LYS A 560 30.46 -2.77 11.48
CA LYS A 560 31.82 -2.99 11.97
C LYS A 560 31.81 -2.97 13.49
N LEU A 561 32.41 -3.98 14.09
CA LEU A 561 32.59 -4.12 15.53
C LEU A 561 34.07 -3.96 15.86
N TYR A 562 34.37 -3.11 16.83
CA TYR A 562 35.73 -2.90 17.31
C TYR A 562 35.86 -3.52 18.70
N PHE A 563 36.79 -4.45 18.84
CA PHE A 563 37.09 -5.10 20.11
C PHE A 563 38.51 -4.76 20.57
N GLN A 564 38.70 -4.83 21.88
CA GLN A 564 39.99 -4.73 22.55
C GLN A 564 40.30 -6.08 23.19
N ARG A 565 41.48 -6.64 22.89
CA ARG A 565 41.97 -7.82 23.58
C ARG A 565 42.46 -7.45 24.98
N VAL A 566 41.78 -8.00 25.99
CA VAL A 566 42.09 -7.80 27.41
C VAL A 566 43.11 -8.81 27.92
N SER A 567 42.96 -10.09 27.55
CA SER A 567 43.90 -11.15 27.89
C SER A 567 43.77 -12.34 26.95
N GLY A 568 44.80 -13.18 26.91
CA GLY A 568 44.84 -14.39 26.10
C GLY A 568 46.28 -14.76 25.77
N SER A 569 46.46 -15.97 25.27
CA SER A 569 47.70 -16.53 24.76
C SER A 569 47.60 -16.72 23.26
N VAL A 570 48.74 -16.76 22.57
CA VAL A 570 48.77 -17.12 21.16
C VAL A 570 48.11 -18.48 20.97
N GLY A 571 47.17 -18.56 20.03
CA GLY A 571 46.32 -19.72 19.76
C GLY A 571 44.95 -19.67 20.43
N ASP A 572 44.71 -18.76 21.38
CA ASP A 572 43.39 -18.58 21.99
C ASP A 572 42.42 -17.94 20.98
N VAL A 573 41.16 -18.36 21.05
CA VAL A 573 40.10 -17.95 20.11
C VAL A 573 38.91 -17.38 20.88
N ALA A 574 38.27 -16.36 20.31
CA ALA A 574 36.94 -15.90 20.70
C ALA A 574 35.99 -16.09 19.50
N ALA A 575 34.93 -16.88 19.69
CA ALA A 575 33.88 -16.98 18.68
C ALA A 575 33.10 -15.66 18.64
N ILE A 576 32.82 -15.18 17.43
CA ILE A 576 31.89 -14.06 17.15
C ILE A 576 30.61 -14.68 16.61
N ALA A 577 29.77 -15.16 17.53
CA ALA A 577 28.53 -15.82 17.18
C ALA A 577 27.41 -14.79 16.95
N ILE A 578 26.79 -14.86 15.78
CA ILE A 578 25.71 -13.97 15.34
C ILE A 578 24.37 -14.70 15.10
N ASP A 579 24.34 -15.99 15.43
CA ASP A 579 23.18 -16.88 15.32
C ASP A 579 22.14 -16.69 16.44
N GLY A 580 22.45 -15.87 17.44
CA GLY A 580 21.52 -15.43 18.47
C GLY A 580 21.83 -15.93 19.87
N TYR A 581 21.10 -15.40 20.86
CA TYR A 581 21.25 -15.82 22.25
C TYR A 581 20.00 -15.50 23.08
N SER A 582 19.85 -16.22 24.19
CA SER A 582 18.87 -15.89 25.23
C SER A 582 19.48 -15.01 26.33
N SER A 583 18.74 -14.00 26.76
CA SER A 583 19.09 -13.15 27.91
C SER A 583 17.82 -12.67 28.63
N GLY A 584 17.74 -12.92 29.94
CA GLY A 584 16.61 -12.48 30.76
C GLY A 584 15.25 -13.10 30.38
N GLY A 585 15.25 -14.26 29.72
CA GLY A 585 14.02 -14.90 29.22
C GLY A 585 13.56 -14.37 27.84
N THR A 586 14.33 -13.51 27.20
CA THR A 586 14.08 -13.04 25.83
C THR A 586 15.14 -13.61 24.89
N ASP A 587 14.69 -14.26 23.83
CA ASP A 587 15.55 -14.72 22.74
C ASP A 587 15.81 -13.57 21.77
N ARG A 588 17.07 -13.42 21.39
CA ARG A 588 17.52 -12.41 20.42
C ARG A 588 18.15 -13.16 19.26
N LEU A 589 17.41 -13.21 18.17
CA LEU A 589 17.80 -13.87 16.93
C LEU A 589 18.19 -12.83 15.88
N PRO A 590 19.05 -13.20 14.91
CA PRO A 590 19.26 -12.36 13.74
C PRO A 590 17.93 -12.18 13.02
N ASN A 591 17.64 -10.96 12.57
CA ASN A 591 16.39 -10.66 11.90
C ASN A 591 16.60 -9.63 10.79
N TYR A 592 16.00 -9.92 9.64
CA TYR A 592 15.76 -9.00 8.55
C TYR A 592 14.28 -8.66 8.53
N SER A 593 13.95 -7.37 8.46
CA SER A 593 12.58 -6.89 8.36
C SER A 593 12.47 -5.85 7.27
N GLY A 594 11.43 -5.94 6.45
CA GLY A 594 11.00 -4.91 5.52
C GLY A 594 9.50 -5.06 5.26
N GLU A 595 8.96 -4.22 4.38
CA GLU A 595 7.54 -4.20 4.03
C GLU A 595 7.01 -5.59 3.61
N MET A 596 7.79 -6.34 2.81
CA MET A 596 7.35 -7.65 2.30
C MET A 596 7.32 -8.75 3.37
N ALA A 597 8.31 -8.78 4.28
CA ALA A 597 8.43 -9.85 5.27
C ALA A 597 9.43 -9.51 6.39
N ALA A 598 9.27 -10.20 7.51
CA ALA A 598 10.28 -10.32 8.55
C ALA A 598 10.68 -11.79 8.75
N TYR A 599 11.98 -12.08 8.74
CA TYR A 599 12.52 -13.44 8.89
C TYR A 599 13.95 -13.44 9.43
N SER A 600 14.38 -14.58 9.96
CA SER A 600 15.77 -14.79 10.39
C SER A 600 16.63 -15.29 9.22
N PRO A 601 17.69 -14.58 8.81
CA PRO A 601 18.62 -15.07 7.80
C PRO A 601 19.46 -16.24 8.32
N VAL A 602 20.11 -16.97 7.41
CA VAL A 602 21.12 -17.96 7.79
C VAL A 602 22.34 -17.22 8.32
N ALA A 603 22.62 -17.39 9.61
CA ALA A 603 23.77 -16.79 10.27
C ALA A 603 25.01 -17.67 10.14
N VAL A 604 26.14 -17.05 9.80
CA VAL A 604 27.46 -17.68 9.75
C VAL A 604 28.37 -16.93 10.72
N ASN A 605 28.77 -17.63 11.78
CA ASN A 605 29.60 -17.08 12.84
C ASN A 605 31.03 -16.87 12.36
N GLY A 606 31.68 -15.83 12.89
CA GLY A 606 33.09 -15.57 12.72
C GLY A 606 33.88 -15.95 13.97
N GLU A 607 35.18 -15.74 13.94
CA GLU A 607 36.06 -15.88 15.09
C GLU A 607 37.18 -14.84 15.09
N VAL A 608 37.66 -14.51 16.29
CA VAL A 608 38.89 -13.74 16.49
C VAL A 608 39.93 -14.68 17.07
N VAL A 609 41.06 -14.81 16.39
CA VAL A 609 42.19 -15.62 16.85
C VAL A 609 43.31 -14.72 17.32
N TYR A 610 43.85 -14.97 18.51
CA TYR A 610 45.12 -14.37 18.88
C TYR A 610 46.25 -15.15 18.20
N ALA A 611 46.71 -14.65 17.07
CA ALA A 611 47.92 -15.18 16.45
C ALA A 611 49.15 -14.40 16.92
N ASN A 612 50.29 -15.08 16.97
CA ASN A 612 51.55 -14.36 17.02
C ASN A 612 51.66 -13.63 15.70
N CYS A 613 51.88 -12.32 15.75
CA CYS A 613 51.86 -11.53 14.53
C CYS A 613 53.01 -11.93 13.58
N CYS A 614 54.08 -12.52 14.11
CA CYS A 614 55.20 -13.05 13.34
C CYS A 614 55.67 -14.38 13.93
N SER A 615 55.81 -15.43 13.11
CA SER A 615 56.28 -16.77 13.52
C SER A 615 57.37 -17.29 12.57
N GLY A 616 58.50 -17.73 13.13
CA GLY A 616 59.61 -18.22 12.30
C GLY A 616 60.37 -17.10 11.57
N ILE A 617 60.12 -16.94 10.27
CA ILE A 617 60.73 -15.92 9.41
C ILE A 617 59.63 -15.01 8.85
N ARG A 618 59.95 -13.72 8.69
CA ARG A 618 59.04 -12.74 8.11
C ARG A 618 58.69 -13.09 6.65
N GLY A 619 57.52 -12.67 6.17
CA GLY A 619 57.10 -12.74 4.77
C GLY A 619 55.83 -13.52 4.48
N ASN A 620 55.09 -13.94 5.51
CA ASN A 620 53.70 -14.35 5.41
C ASN A 620 52.80 -13.11 5.48
N VAL A 621 52.80 -12.31 4.41
CA VAL A 621 52.20 -10.96 4.38
C VAL A 621 50.69 -11.02 4.35
N ASP A 622 50.12 -12.04 3.69
CA ASP A 622 48.67 -12.24 3.63
C ASP A 622 48.13 -13.04 4.83
N GLY A 623 49.01 -13.40 5.77
CA GLY A 623 48.70 -14.01 7.06
C GLY A 623 48.05 -15.37 6.95
N ASP A 624 48.37 -16.14 5.90
CA ASP A 624 47.79 -17.46 5.72
C ASP A 624 48.23 -18.44 6.84
N PRO A 625 47.36 -19.38 7.27
CA PRO A 625 47.64 -20.26 8.41
C PRO A 625 48.82 -21.22 8.23
N GLY A 626 49.32 -21.40 7.00
CA GLY A 626 50.44 -22.27 6.67
C GLY A 626 51.80 -21.68 7.04
N ASP A 627 51.87 -20.38 7.32
CA ASP A 627 53.10 -19.66 7.69
C ASP A 627 54.22 -19.90 6.66
N GLN A 628 53.84 -19.92 5.37
CA GLN A 628 54.75 -20.15 4.25
C GLN A 628 54.85 -18.90 3.39
N ILE A 629 56.05 -18.55 2.96
CA ILE A 629 56.24 -17.50 1.96
C ILE A 629 55.85 -18.03 0.58
N THR A 630 54.80 -17.48 -0.01
CA THR A 630 54.25 -17.86 -1.30
C THR A 630 54.13 -16.67 -2.26
N ILE A 631 53.64 -16.94 -3.48
CA ILE A 631 53.36 -15.89 -4.46
C ILE A 631 52.16 -15.04 -4.03
N ALA A 632 51.26 -15.57 -3.20
CA ALA A 632 50.10 -14.82 -2.70
C ALA A 632 50.56 -13.65 -1.81
N ASP A 633 51.55 -13.88 -0.94
CA ASP A 633 52.20 -12.84 -0.12
C ASP A 633 52.79 -11.71 -0.94
N LEU A 634 53.48 -12.05 -2.02
CA LEU A 634 54.04 -11.06 -2.92
C LEU A 634 52.95 -10.22 -3.60
N VAL A 635 51.88 -10.87 -4.06
CA VAL A 635 50.74 -10.19 -4.68
C VAL A 635 50.05 -9.28 -3.68
N TYR A 636 49.83 -9.76 -2.46
CA TYR A 636 49.24 -9.01 -1.37
C TYR A 636 50.08 -7.77 -1.02
N LEU A 637 51.39 -7.94 -0.84
CA LEU A 637 52.30 -6.83 -0.54
C LEU A 637 52.31 -5.77 -1.64
N VAL A 638 52.28 -6.18 -2.92
CA VAL A 638 52.15 -5.25 -4.06
C VAL A 638 50.82 -4.51 -4.02
N ASP A 639 49.72 -5.22 -3.74
CA ASP A 639 48.37 -4.63 -3.74
C ASP A 639 48.20 -3.61 -2.60
N PHE A 640 48.64 -3.97 -1.40
CA PHE A 640 48.73 -3.07 -0.25
C PHE A 640 49.53 -1.81 -0.59
N MET A 641 50.75 -1.96 -1.14
CA MET A 641 51.65 -0.84 -1.37
C MET A 641 51.21 0.10 -2.51
N PHE A 642 50.56 -0.43 -3.56
CA PHE A 642 50.37 0.32 -4.81
C PHE A 642 48.92 0.47 -5.26
N ASN A 643 47.98 -0.31 -4.73
CA ASN A 643 46.58 -0.33 -5.19
C ASN A 643 45.55 -0.04 -4.09
N ALA A 644 45.98 0.45 -2.92
CA ALA A 644 45.13 0.62 -1.74
C ALA A 644 44.45 -0.70 -1.29
N GLY A 645 45.20 -1.80 -1.40
CA GLY A 645 44.82 -3.08 -0.80
C GLY A 645 44.74 -3.00 0.73
N ALA A 646 44.20 -4.05 1.35
CA ALA A 646 44.05 -4.12 2.80
C ALA A 646 45.41 -4.03 3.53
N ASP A 647 45.41 -3.42 4.72
CA ASP A 647 46.61 -3.36 5.56
C ASP A 647 47.13 -4.79 5.85
N PRO A 648 48.46 -4.99 5.99
CA PRO A 648 49.00 -6.29 6.35
C PRO A 648 48.49 -6.72 7.73
N ILE A 649 48.08 -7.99 7.83
CA ILE A 649 47.62 -8.59 9.09
C ILE A 649 48.70 -8.47 10.18
N CYS A 650 49.98 -8.51 9.76
CA CYS A 650 51.09 -8.14 10.61
C CYS A 650 52.11 -7.27 9.88
N TRP A 651 52.35 -6.07 10.45
CA TRP A 651 53.41 -5.17 10.00
C TRP A 651 54.84 -5.74 10.15
N LYS A 652 55.09 -6.64 11.10
CA LYS A 652 56.39 -7.35 11.20
C LYS A 652 56.57 -8.35 10.07
N GLU A 653 55.52 -9.07 9.67
CA GLU A 653 55.58 -9.99 8.53
C GLU A 653 55.76 -9.24 7.21
N ALA A 654 55.20 -8.03 7.10
CA ALA A 654 55.36 -7.18 5.93
C ALA A 654 56.70 -6.43 5.84
N ASN A 655 57.41 -6.25 6.96
CA ASN A 655 58.77 -5.68 7.00
C ASN A 655 59.82 -6.80 6.87
N ILE A 656 59.91 -7.35 5.66
CA ILE A 656 60.68 -8.55 5.29
C ILE A 656 62.17 -8.42 5.64
N ASP A 657 62.75 -7.24 5.45
CA ASP A 657 64.17 -7.01 5.67
C ASP A 657 64.50 -6.61 7.12
N GLY A 658 63.47 -6.29 7.91
CA GLY A 658 63.52 -6.04 9.34
C GLY A 658 64.13 -4.69 9.71
N ASP A 659 64.07 -3.71 8.80
CA ASP A 659 64.58 -2.37 9.07
C ASP A 659 63.64 -1.55 9.98
N LEU A 660 64.16 -0.46 10.58
CA LEU A 660 63.43 0.34 11.57
C LEU A 660 63.58 1.84 11.27
N ILE A 661 62.49 2.62 11.40
CA ILE A 661 62.52 4.09 11.39
C ILE A 661 62.69 4.62 12.83
N GLY A 662 63.92 5.07 13.14
CA GLY A 662 64.30 5.30 14.53
C GLY A 662 64.25 4.00 15.33
N ASP A 663 64.76 3.98 16.55
CA ASP A 663 64.93 2.72 17.30
C ASP A 663 63.62 2.02 17.74
N ILE A 664 62.46 2.27 17.10
CA ILE A 664 61.13 1.93 17.63
C ILE A 664 59.98 1.63 16.62
N LEU A 665 60.09 1.87 15.30
CA LEU A 665 58.97 1.63 14.37
C LEU A 665 59.39 0.77 13.17
N GLU A 666 58.65 -0.33 12.94
CA GLU A 666 58.78 -1.19 11.75
C GLU A 666 58.39 -0.38 10.49
N GLN A 667 59.20 -0.45 9.44
CA GLN A 667 58.95 0.23 8.17
C GLN A 667 58.59 -0.82 7.13
N VAL A 668 57.46 -0.62 6.43
CA VAL A 668 57.11 -1.44 5.26
C VAL A 668 57.26 -0.55 4.04
N ASP A 669 58.26 -0.84 3.21
CA ASP A 669 58.56 -0.06 2.03
C ASP A 669 59.00 -0.91 0.82
N VAL A 670 59.51 -0.25 -0.23
CA VAL A 670 59.86 -0.92 -1.48
C VAL A 670 61.05 -1.87 -1.30
N ALA A 671 61.90 -1.65 -0.29
CA ALA A 671 63.00 -2.55 0.06
C ALA A 671 62.46 -3.93 0.48
N ASP A 672 61.37 -3.99 1.23
CA ASP A 672 60.72 -5.25 1.63
C ASP A 672 60.21 -6.03 0.45
N LEU A 673 59.55 -5.35 -0.48
CA LEU A 673 59.08 -5.96 -1.72
C LEU A 673 60.26 -6.52 -2.55
N VAL A 674 61.34 -5.75 -2.67
CA VAL A 674 62.55 -6.17 -3.38
C VAL A 674 63.18 -7.37 -2.68
N TYR A 675 63.21 -7.38 -1.34
CA TYR A 675 63.74 -8.47 -0.54
C TYR A 675 62.95 -9.76 -0.75
N LEU A 676 61.62 -9.68 -0.69
CA LEU A 676 60.73 -10.82 -0.89
C LEU A 676 60.89 -11.43 -2.28
N VAL A 677 60.96 -10.59 -3.33
CA VAL A 677 61.22 -11.03 -4.71
C VAL A 677 62.59 -11.72 -4.83
N ASP A 678 63.63 -11.16 -4.23
CA ASP A 678 64.98 -11.71 -4.30
C ASP A 678 65.08 -13.08 -3.60
N TYR A 679 64.47 -13.20 -2.42
CA TYR A 679 64.36 -14.47 -1.70
C TYR A 679 63.63 -15.54 -2.51
N MET A 680 62.44 -15.21 -3.04
CA MET A 680 61.58 -16.18 -3.74
C MET A 680 62.13 -16.65 -5.09
N PHE A 681 62.76 -15.76 -5.85
CA PHE A 681 63.06 -16.03 -7.27
C PHE A 681 64.54 -15.98 -7.63
N SER A 682 65.36 -15.33 -6.82
CA SER A 682 66.77 -15.04 -7.15
C SER A 682 67.76 -15.70 -6.19
N GLY A 683 67.29 -16.42 -5.17
CA GLY A 683 68.14 -17.07 -4.17
C GLY A 683 68.75 -16.10 -3.17
N GLY A 684 68.06 -14.98 -2.91
CA GLY A 684 68.41 -14.01 -1.89
C GLY A 684 68.44 -14.59 -0.47
N ALA A 685 68.90 -13.79 0.49
CA ALA A 685 68.93 -14.20 1.88
C ALA A 685 67.51 -14.50 2.40
N ALA A 686 67.40 -15.43 3.36
CA ALA A 686 66.12 -15.66 4.03
C ALA A 686 65.67 -14.40 4.76
N PRO A 687 64.37 -14.06 4.74
CA PRO A 687 63.82 -12.96 5.52
C PRO A 687 64.21 -13.01 6.98
N GLN A 688 64.18 -11.85 7.64
CA GLN A 688 64.57 -11.77 9.04
C GLN A 688 63.68 -12.66 9.90
N ILE A 689 64.28 -13.21 10.95
CA ILE A 689 63.54 -14.02 11.93
C ILE A 689 62.61 -13.15 12.77
N CYS A 690 61.44 -13.69 13.06
CA CYS A 690 60.47 -13.09 13.96
C CYS A 690 61.04 -13.07 15.38
N PHE A 691 61.20 -11.87 15.95
CA PHE A 691 61.61 -11.64 17.34
C PHE A 691 60.51 -11.01 18.19
#